data_AF-A0A959BX75-F1
#
_entry.id   AF-A0A959BX75-F1
#
_cell.length_a   1.000
_cell.length_b   1.000
_cell.length_c   1.000
_cell.angle_alpha   90.00
_cell.angle_beta   90.00
_cell.angle_gamma   90.00
#
_symmetry.space_group_name_H-M   'P 1'
#
loop_
_entity.id
_entity.type
_entity.pdbx_description
1 polymer ?
#
loop_
_entity_poly.entity_id
_entity_poly.type
_entity_poly.pdbx_seq_one_letter_code
_entity_poly.pdbx_strand_id
1 'polypeptide(L)'
;ERRLGELFVLMPLSMQSLRFWLEELEMEEDARFDNWPNHVKDAAQEPVELSGALIPSLQAYYSEPMLQWIAACAVYPSLHWDLTLTLGQMLSKGGDNLLTAGQLLELTRLPWFAEGRIPPASRVGLLNWLESTHPGLLQQVRTALADILQQNPPPSDSAAFEDYRMNVALNEWLTTRHKSRKRELEKEISSLMEAGADADVTVIKQLKRERSPLDFIVPDSWKKYLHPHGLPGLGWRGEWRDVLRWALPLWLPALLATAWPWQIKLTECQGPLVDYHLEGKDYLLCLNDGLALATMLEEQAKASINNDSLAGAMRMYEQVQEWVNGRAAVQLPFSTYGSEGDWNWRIGQLKNWGNARVEASRGYFELPAIPNAGIPEAWQAEYRSNMAVAYYNKGVDLYLSGLDFFEQSQADRETQILDGIEAWKKIKAGNSDLPPEVQQSMLSSFERLGLRDTSQLDVRQAVTDSLLTRLGQLIDSGRGRVCAYFQEAVRLDSTLFNLQRIRTWCTGEAEPEGGCRVIGNIKAAIALRSRPLSTLEARELSKYENLAEWDSLPLNRETLLRLVPLGAEVRLIEEGGDYYRIRVEGQNGYIQKTYGGRPTLLPCEAEGAGTPEQASIQAGKLQEILGQAVSSWSVLQKKTTQSYQSTGTLYPEFGVRGRYAILKPLINPAILEELVGEKVYRSGPHRGANIDYTDEEAFGYYNPAFLKKLLPTLTSLSDNKLFVKSTQGLYNREFRDVLRVFFQAYPVAANKKDIQDGFLAILNMPRSSRKNPYAIDAYFNDVFSGFAREMEGQGYDELEGYMAARFWVRRSIDGTADEFYRMLRLAIRTFDPTFLLLKDGVRIPSPESRSEVLNIEPIQKMPEKGQGEGGAPDVQKTAPSTHVARYAWCLDNTPDRGTSPLFDDGKTQLYEYSLGRDIAQRIAKGLDERGVAYFLVAPEETLSSEERARRIEAYNSRLPKMAVSVYFGAGFLQKGSDWADDSDQGVEAWYAGSSRQSERLSAIILEKIIQKTGLRNRYLHPSDYKGYTYTQPQGNTISALIRNGYYNNRADAAQLAQPAFRQKLADAYIEAILAIEAAGLDNAPAPLIDEQDSDGDRLGNADDFCPFTAGDPKNGGCPTMDVLPLVPRKSKN
;
A
#
# COMPACT_ATOMS: atom_id res chain seq x y z
N GLU A 1 13.77 -36.49 15.77
CA GLU A 1 12.37 -36.75 15.34
C GLU A 1 11.83 -35.75 14.33
N ARG A 2 11.72 -34.43 14.61
CA ARG A 2 11.15 -33.40 13.69
C ARG A 2 11.73 -33.30 12.25
N ARG A 3 12.77 -34.05 11.89
CA ARG A 3 13.31 -34.18 10.52
C ARG A 3 13.18 -35.59 9.91
N LEU A 4 12.59 -36.56 10.61
CA LEU A 4 12.44 -37.92 10.08
C LEU A 4 11.47 -37.95 8.89
N GLY A 5 10.44 -37.11 8.89
CA GLY A 5 9.54 -36.92 7.74
C GLY A 5 10.20 -36.26 6.52
N GLU A 6 11.38 -35.65 6.66
CA GLU A 6 12.16 -35.10 5.54
C GLU A 6 13.05 -36.17 4.88
N LEU A 7 13.29 -37.31 5.56
CA LEU A 7 14.21 -38.37 5.13
C LEU A 7 13.52 -39.67 4.70
N PHE A 8 12.24 -39.84 5.03
CA PHE A 8 11.45 -41.02 4.67
C PHE A 8 10.14 -40.60 4.00
N VAL A 9 10.06 -40.73 2.67
CA VAL A 9 8.85 -40.48 1.87
C VAL A 9 7.72 -41.46 2.25
N LEU A 10 8.07 -42.64 2.76
CA LEU A 10 7.17 -43.64 3.34
C LEU A 10 7.80 -44.14 4.65
N MET A 11 7.03 -44.20 5.74
CA MET A 11 7.52 -44.78 6.99
C MET A 11 7.72 -46.30 6.85
N PRO A 12 8.80 -46.88 7.42
CA PRO A 12 9.06 -48.34 7.41
C PRO A 12 8.12 -49.14 8.34
N LEU A 13 7.02 -48.55 8.82
CA LEU A 13 6.05 -49.18 9.71
C LEU A 13 5.09 -50.15 8.99
N SER A 14 5.07 -50.13 7.67
CA SER A 14 4.30 -51.04 6.83
C SER A 14 5.14 -52.29 6.50
N MET A 15 4.61 -53.47 6.79
CA MET A 15 5.30 -54.74 6.51
C MET A 15 5.38 -55.01 5.00
N GLN A 16 4.46 -54.47 4.20
CA GLN A 16 4.54 -54.55 2.73
C GLN A 16 5.65 -53.64 2.18
N SER A 17 5.83 -52.42 2.72
CA SER A 17 6.94 -51.53 2.36
C SER A 17 8.29 -52.20 2.58
N LEU A 18 8.52 -52.76 3.77
CA LEU A 18 9.79 -53.40 4.12
C LEU A 18 10.05 -54.65 3.25
N ARG A 19 9.00 -55.44 2.99
CA ARG A 19 9.09 -56.62 2.12
C ARG A 19 9.39 -56.25 0.67
N PHE A 20 8.70 -55.26 0.10
CA PHE A 20 8.88 -54.84 -1.29
C PHE A 20 10.28 -54.21 -1.49
N TRP A 21 10.77 -53.47 -0.50
CA TRP A 21 12.13 -52.93 -0.48
C TRP A 21 13.21 -54.03 -0.47
N LEU A 22 12.98 -55.12 0.27
CA LEU A 22 13.86 -56.30 0.24
C LEU A 22 13.78 -57.03 -1.13
N GLU A 23 12.58 -57.20 -1.69
CA GLU A 23 12.38 -57.86 -2.98
C GLU A 23 13.00 -57.06 -4.16
N GLU A 24 12.99 -55.72 -4.13
CA GLU A 24 13.68 -54.88 -5.13
C GLU A 24 15.21 -54.89 -4.96
N LEU A 25 15.74 -54.92 -3.73
CA LEU A 25 17.19 -54.98 -3.48
C LEU A 25 17.84 -56.31 -3.88
N GLU A 26 17.06 -57.38 -4.02
CA GLU A 26 17.52 -58.67 -4.55
C GLU A 26 17.56 -58.71 -6.09
N MET A 27 17.04 -57.68 -6.78
CA MET A 27 17.12 -57.55 -8.24
C MET A 27 18.27 -56.61 -8.63
N GLU A 28 19.17 -57.03 -9.52
CA GLU A 28 20.32 -56.24 -9.98
C GLU A 28 19.95 -55.11 -10.99
N GLU A 29 18.72 -54.58 -10.94
CA GLU A 29 18.26 -53.43 -11.75
C GLU A 29 18.12 -52.16 -10.90
N ASP A 30 18.24 -50.98 -11.54
CA ASP A 30 18.03 -49.69 -10.87
C ASP A 30 16.57 -49.57 -10.36
N ALA A 31 16.42 -49.36 -9.04
CA ALA A 31 15.12 -49.33 -8.36
C ALA A 31 14.12 -48.31 -8.96
N ARG A 32 12.91 -48.76 -9.32
CA ARG A 32 11.90 -47.94 -10.01
C ARG A 32 10.80 -47.46 -9.06
N PHE A 33 11.15 -46.43 -8.29
CA PHE A 33 10.31 -45.81 -7.27
C PHE A 33 8.91 -45.37 -7.75
N ASP A 34 8.75 -45.00 -9.01
CA ASP A 34 7.47 -44.54 -9.59
C ASP A 34 6.32 -45.56 -9.48
N ASN A 35 6.65 -46.86 -9.42
CA ASN A 35 5.66 -47.93 -9.37
C ASN A 35 5.25 -48.33 -7.93
N TRP A 36 6.06 -47.98 -6.92
CA TRP A 36 5.91 -48.47 -5.55
C TRP A 36 4.54 -48.17 -4.89
N PRO A 37 3.89 -46.99 -5.10
CA PRO A 37 2.58 -46.70 -4.51
C PRO A 37 1.46 -47.66 -4.92
N ASN A 38 1.59 -48.36 -6.05
CA ASN A 38 0.59 -49.33 -6.52
C ASN A 38 0.66 -50.68 -5.81
N HIS A 39 1.80 -50.98 -5.17
CA HIS A 39 2.10 -52.28 -4.55
C HIS A 39 1.99 -52.25 -3.01
N VAL A 40 2.26 -51.12 -2.38
CA VAL A 40 2.19 -50.93 -0.92
C VAL A 40 0.82 -50.38 -0.53
N LYS A 41 -0.09 -51.24 -0.05
CA LYS A 41 -1.49 -50.86 0.27
C LYS A 41 -1.76 -50.56 1.74
N ASP A 42 -0.80 -50.86 2.62
CA ASP A 42 -0.91 -50.66 4.07
C ASP A 42 -0.23 -49.36 4.57
N ALA A 43 0.56 -48.69 3.72
CA ALA A 43 1.19 -47.39 4.04
C ALA A 43 0.43 -46.18 3.49
N ALA A 44 -0.27 -46.33 2.36
CA ALA A 44 -1.05 -45.28 1.72
C ALA A 44 -2.47 -45.24 2.30
N GLN A 45 -2.61 -44.74 3.53
CA GLN A 45 -3.92 -44.37 4.09
C GLN A 45 -4.07 -42.84 4.07
N GLU A 46 -5.20 -42.38 3.53
CA GLU A 46 -5.52 -40.96 3.45
C GLU A 46 -5.60 -40.34 4.86
N PRO A 47 -5.09 -39.09 5.05
CA PRO A 47 -5.26 -38.34 6.28
C PRO A 47 -6.74 -38.22 6.67
N VAL A 48 -7.02 -38.14 7.97
CA VAL A 48 -8.39 -37.99 8.45
C VAL A 48 -8.90 -36.58 8.20
N GLU A 49 -9.88 -36.44 7.31
CA GLU A 49 -10.59 -35.19 7.05
C GLU A 49 -11.61 -34.89 8.16
N LEU A 50 -11.30 -33.88 8.98
CA LEU A 50 -12.15 -33.43 10.08
C LEU A 50 -13.21 -32.45 9.59
N SER A 51 -14.26 -32.97 8.95
CA SER A 51 -15.38 -32.14 8.48
C SER A 51 -16.41 -31.88 9.60
N GLY A 52 -16.55 -30.61 9.99
CA GLY A 52 -17.60 -30.14 10.90
C GLY A 52 -17.24 -30.19 12.39
N ALA A 53 -18.15 -30.69 13.23
CA ALA A 53 -17.95 -30.70 14.67
C ALA A 53 -16.96 -31.79 15.09
N LEU A 54 -15.82 -31.36 15.67
CA LEU A 54 -14.65 -32.19 15.98
C LEU A 54 -14.94 -33.61 16.50
N ILE A 55 -15.78 -33.73 17.54
CA ILE A 55 -16.03 -35.00 18.21
C ILE A 55 -16.84 -35.95 17.30
N PRO A 56 -18.01 -35.55 16.73
CA PRO A 56 -18.67 -36.32 15.67
C PRO A 56 -17.76 -36.74 14.52
N SER A 57 -16.88 -35.86 14.02
CA SER A 57 -15.95 -36.19 12.94
C SER A 57 -14.96 -37.27 13.39
N LEU A 58 -14.33 -37.12 14.56
CA LEU A 58 -13.42 -38.12 15.10
C LEU A 58 -14.13 -39.46 15.40
N GLN A 59 -15.38 -39.44 15.88
CA GLN A 59 -16.19 -40.65 16.10
C GLN A 59 -16.56 -41.40 14.81
N ALA A 60 -16.52 -40.74 13.65
CA ALA A 60 -16.73 -41.40 12.36
C ALA A 60 -15.51 -42.22 11.89
N TYR A 61 -14.29 -41.84 12.30
CA TYR A 61 -13.04 -42.51 11.91
C TYR A 61 -12.45 -43.38 13.02
N TYR A 62 -12.66 -43.04 14.29
CA TYR A 62 -12.03 -43.67 15.45
C TYR A 62 -13.05 -44.32 16.37
N SER A 63 -12.75 -45.55 16.82
CA SER A 63 -13.48 -46.21 17.89
C SER A 63 -13.40 -45.42 19.20
N GLU A 64 -14.38 -45.59 20.09
CA GLU A 64 -14.42 -44.87 21.37
C GLU A 64 -13.14 -45.03 22.21
N PRO A 65 -12.51 -46.22 22.32
CA PRO A 65 -11.22 -46.37 23.00
C PRO A 65 -10.06 -45.59 22.35
N MET A 66 -10.01 -45.54 21.01
CA MET A 66 -9.04 -44.72 20.28
C MET A 66 -9.26 -43.23 20.51
N LEU A 67 -10.53 -42.78 20.52
CA LEU A 67 -10.88 -41.39 20.80
C LEU A 67 -10.57 -41.00 22.25
N GLN A 68 -10.79 -41.90 23.22
CA GLN A 68 -10.36 -41.69 24.61
C GLN A 68 -8.85 -41.53 24.73
N TRP A 69 -8.06 -42.24 23.92
CA TRP A 69 -6.59 -42.09 23.86
C TRP A 69 -6.15 -40.79 23.20
N ILE A 70 -6.73 -40.43 22.05
CA ILE A 70 -6.50 -39.13 21.38
C ILE A 70 -6.82 -37.97 22.34
N ALA A 71 -7.96 -38.05 23.05
CA ALA A 71 -8.37 -37.03 24.00
C ALA A 71 -7.47 -36.99 25.25
N ALA A 72 -7.00 -38.13 25.75
CA ALA A 72 -6.06 -38.17 26.88
C ALA A 72 -4.73 -37.45 26.54
N CYS A 73 -4.26 -37.58 25.30
CA CYS A 73 -3.08 -36.86 24.81
C CYS A 73 -3.29 -35.34 24.76
N ALA A 74 -4.54 -34.85 24.70
CA ALA A 74 -4.88 -33.43 24.77
C ALA A 74 -4.84 -32.84 26.20
N VAL A 75 -4.52 -33.62 27.23
CA VAL A 75 -4.41 -33.10 28.60
C VAL A 75 -3.08 -32.36 28.83
N TYR A 76 -1.96 -32.86 28.31
CA TYR A 76 -0.67 -32.17 28.41
C TYR A 76 -0.44 -31.20 27.24
N PRO A 77 0.09 -29.96 27.43
CA PRO A 77 0.15 -28.90 26.40
C PRO A 77 0.72 -29.28 25.04
N SER A 78 1.76 -30.11 25.00
CA SER A 78 2.45 -30.58 23.80
C SER A 78 2.29 -32.09 23.60
N LEU A 79 2.33 -32.56 22.35
CA LEU A 79 2.42 -34.00 22.09
C LEU A 79 3.86 -34.47 22.27
N HIS A 80 4.02 -35.50 23.09
CA HIS A 80 5.28 -36.24 23.25
C HIS A 80 5.01 -37.72 22.96
N TRP A 81 5.91 -38.37 22.23
CA TRP A 81 5.69 -39.75 21.79
C TRP A 81 5.66 -40.74 22.96
N ASP A 82 6.65 -40.68 23.87
CA ASP A 82 6.69 -41.53 25.06
C ASP A 82 5.45 -41.36 25.95
N LEU A 83 4.94 -40.13 26.06
CA LEU A 83 3.72 -39.84 26.80
C LEU A 83 2.48 -40.39 26.09
N THR A 84 2.43 -40.28 24.76
CA THR A 84 1.38 -40.86 23.92
C THR A 84 1.33 -42.38 24.11
N LEU A 85 2.48 -43.07 24.03
CA LEU A 85 2.58 -44.51 24.29
C LEU A 85 2.17 -44.86 25.72
N THR A 86 2.65 -44.11 26.73
CA THR A 86 2.33 -44.34 28.15
C THR A 86 0.83 -44.22 28.43
N LEU A 87 0.16 -43.23 27.83
CA LEU A 87 -1.29 -43.07 27.93
C LEU A 87 -2.04 -44.22 27.22
N GLY A 88 -1.56 -44.69 26.07
CA GLY A 88 -2.12 -45.85 25.37
C GLY A 88 -1.99 -47.15 26.18
N GLN A 89 -0.85 -47.34 26.84
CA GLN A 89 -0.61 -48.47 27.75
C GLN A 89 -1.56 -48.42 28.95
N MET A 90 -1.77 -47.25 29.55
CA MET A 90 -2.66 -47.03 30.69
C MET A 90 -4.14 -47.25 30.34
N LEU A 91 -4.54 -46.94 29.10
CA LEU A 91 -5.92 -47.03 28.64
C LEU A 91 -6.31 -48.43 28.13
N SER A 92 -5.33 -49.24 27.74
CA SER A 92 -5.53 -50.63 27.31
C SER A 92 -6.12 -51.48 28.45
N LYS A 93 -7.28 -52.12 28.22
CA LYS A 93 -8.04 -52.87 29.24
C LYS A 93 -8.64 -54.15 28.67
N GLY A 94 -8.57 -55.23 29.45
CA GLY A 94 -9.53 -56.34 29.38
C GLY A 94 -9.68 -57.08 28.04
N GLY A 95 -8.66 -57.08 27.17
CA GLY A 95 -8.69 -57.69 25.84
C GLY A 95 -8.40 -56.67 24.73
N ASP A 96 -8.79 -55.42 24.93
CA ASP A 96 -8.52 -54.32 24.00
C ASP A 96 -7.16 -53.68 24.31
N ASN A 97 -6.11 -54.19 23.66
CA ASN A 97 -4.82 -53.52 23.60
C ASN A 97 -4.90 -52.37 22.58
N LEU A 98 -4.57 -51.15 23.01
CA LEU A 98 -4.49 -49.96 22.15
C LEU A 98 -3.09 -49.75 21.56
N LEU A 99 -2.06 -50.37 22.16
CA LEU A 99 -0.70 -50.32 21.65
C LEU A 99 -0.47 -51.46 20.65
N THR A 100 -1.05 -51.31 19.46
CA THR A 100 -0.74 -52.14 18.29
C THR A 100 -0.20 -51.28 17.15
N ALA A 101 0.61 -51.87 16.26
CA ALA A 101 1.18 -51.15 15.12
C ALA A 101 0.09 -50.54 14.22
N GLY A 102 -1.06 -51.22 14.05
CA GLY A 102 -2.21 -50.71 13.31
C GLY A 102 -2.81 -49.46 13.97
N GLN A 103 -3.08 -49.48 15.27
CA GLN A 103 -3.64 -48.32 15.97
C GLN A 103 -2.66 -47.14 16.05
N LEU A 104 -1.36 -47.40 16.13
CA LEU A 104 -0.33 -46.35 16.04
C LEU A 104 -0.30 -45.71 14.64
N LEU A 105 -0.45 -46.50 13.57
CA LEU A 105 -0.63 -45.97 12.21
C LEU A 105 -1.91 -45.13 12.09
N GLU A 106 -3.04 -45.61 12.63
CA GLU A 106 -4.30 -44.86 12.66
C GLU A 106 -4.16 -43.52 13.40
N LEU A 107 -3.39 -43.42 14.49
CA LEU A 107 -3.08 -42.13 15.13
C LEU A 107 -2.32 -41.18 14.19
N THR A 108 -1.36 -41.69 13.41
CA THR A 108 -0.57 -40.86 12.49
C THR A 108 -1.35 -40.33 11.29
N ARG A 109 -2.56 -40.84 11.04
CA ARG A 109 -3.50 -40.27 10.06
C ARG A 109 -4.14 -38.96 10.50
N LEU A 110 -4.09 -38.64 11.80
CA LEU A 110 -4.33 -37.27 12.28
C LEU A 110 -3.01 -36.51 12.18
N PRO A 111 -2.91 -35.46 11.33
CA PRO A 111 -1.66 -34.72 11.11
C PRO A 111 -1.02 -34.22 12.41
N TRP A 112 -1.83 -33.92 13.43
CA TRP A 112 -1.39 -33.50 14.77
C TRP A 112 -0.32 -34.40 15.39
N PHE A 113 -0.43 -35.72 15.21
CA PHE A 113 0.53 -36.69 15.76
C PHE A 113 1.82 -36.79 14.93
N ALA A 114 1.76 -36.46 13.64
CA ALA A 114 2.95 -36.33 12.79
C ALA A 114 3.69 -34.99 13.03
N GLU A 115 2.93 -33.91 13.25
CA GLU A 115 3.44 -32.55 13.51
C GLU A 115 3.90 -32.36 14.98
N GLY A 116 3.45 -33.22 15.89
CA GLY A 116 3.78 -33.14 17.32
C GLY A 116 3.06 -32.01 18.06
N ARG A 117 1.89 -31.56 17.58
CA ARG A 117 1.07 -30.53 18.21
C ARG A 117 -0.42 -30.73 17.91
N ILE A 118 -1.27 -30.74 18.94
CA ILE A 118 -2.73 -30.65 18.76
C ILE A 118 -3.09 -29.15 18.60
N PRO A 119 -3.88 -28.76 17.58
CA PRO A 119 -4.38 -27.39 17.44
C PRO A 119 -5.15 -26.93 18.69
N PRO A 120 -4.99 -25.67 19.16
CA PRO A 120 -5.59 -25.21 20.42
C PRO A 120 -7.11 -25.40 20.50
N ALA A 121 -7.84 -25.15 19.40
CA ALA A 121 -9.29 -25.37 19.33
C ALA A 121 -9.64 -26.87 19.49
N SER A 122 -8.94 -27.75 18.80
CA SER A 122 -9.10 -29.21 18.89
C SER A 122 -8.81 -29.73 20.30
N ARG A 123 -7.73 -29.24 20.92
CA ARG A 123 -7.35 -29.52 22.31
C ARG A 123 -8.48 -29.15 23.28
N VAL A 124 -9.03 -27.93 23.16
CA VAL A 124 -10.17 -27.49 23.99
C VAL A 124 -11.41 -28.33 23.74
N GLY A 125 -11.71 -28.71 22.50
CA GLY A 125 -12.81 -29.61 22.14
C GLY A 125 -12.70 -30.99 22.80
N LEU A 126 -11.54 -31.63 22.67
CA LEU A 126 -11.22 -32.92 23.29
C LEU A 126 -11.31 -32.88 24.82
N LEU A 127 -10.83 -31.79 25.44
CA LEU A 127 -10.91 -31.60 26.89
C LEU A 127 -12.34 -31.38 27.39
N ASN A 128 -13.13 -30.56 26.70
CA ASN A 128 -14.55 -30.37 27.03
C ASN A 128 -15.33 -31.70 26.91
N TRP A 129 -15.00 -32.52 25.90
CA TRP A 129 -15.60 -33.84 25.72
C TRP A 129 -15.19 -34.82 26.83
N LEU A 130 -13.90 -34.88 27.18
CA LEU A 130 -13.41 -35.65 28.33
C LEU A 130 -14.09 -35.23 29.64
N GLU A 131 -14.23 -33.93 29.89
CA GLU A 131 -14.83 -33.38 31.10
C GLU A 131 -16.33 -33.66 31.22
N SER A 132 -17.06 -33.64 30.09
CA SER A 132 -18.51 -33.89 30.05
C SER A 132 -18.87 -35.38 29.96
N THR A 133 -18.11 -36.17 29.22
CA THR A 133 -18.47 -37.56 28.85
C THR A 133 -17.71 -38.59 29.68
N HIS A 134 -16.44 -38.33 30.01
CA HIS A 134 -15.59 -39.26 30.77
C HIS A 134 -14.83 -38.57 31.93
N PRO A 135 -15.50 -37.85 32.84
CA PRO A 135 -14.84 -37.06 33.90
C PRO A 135 -13.93 -37.90 34.82
N GLY A 136 -14.29 -39.17 35.06
CA GLY A 136 -13.46 -40.11 35.81
C GLY A 136 -12.15 -40.45 35.09
N LEU A 137 -12.16 -40.55 33.76
CA LEU A 137 -10.96 -40.75 32.95
C LEU A 137 -10.09 -39.48 32.94
N LEU A 138 -10.69 -38.30 32.76
CA LEU A 138 -9.96 -37.03 32.84
C LEU A 138 -9.23 -36.88 34.19
N GLN A 139 -9.90 -37.25 35.28
CA GLN A 139 -9.29 -37.27 36.61
C GLN A 139 -8.15 -38.29 36.71
N GLN A 140 -8.31 -39.50 36.16
CA GLN A 140 -7.27 -40.53 36.14
C GLN A 140 -6.03 -40.07 35.35
N VAL A 141 -6.23 -39.48 34.16
CA VAL A 141 -5.16 -38.94 33.30
C VAL A 141 -4.42 -37.79 33.99
N ARG A 142 -5.13 -36.86 34.64
CA ARG A 142 -4.49 -35.76 35.38
C ARG A 142 -3.63 -36.25 36.55
N THR A 143 -4.10 -37.26 37.29
CA THR A 143 -3.30 -37.86 38.37
C THR A 143 -2.06 -38.57 37.82
N ALA A 144 -2.22 -39.41 36.79
CA ALA A 144 -1.08 -40.10 36.16
C ALA A 144 -0.05 -39.12 35.57
N LEU A 145 -0.50 -38.02 34.94
CA LEU A 145 0.38 -36.95 34.44
C LEU A 145 1.16 -36.28 35.57
N ALA A 146 0.49 -35.93 36.68
CA ALA A 146 1.16 -35.33 37.83
C ALA A 146 2.26 -36.26 38.38
N ASP A 147 1.99 -37.55 38.48
CA ASP A 147 2.96 -38.55 38.96
C ASP A 147 4.14 -38.73 37.98
N ILE A 148 3.88 -38.85 36.67
CA ILE A 148 4.91 -38.99 35.62
C ILE A 148 5.84 -37.77 35.58
N LEU A 149 5.25 -36.57 35.66
CA LEU A 149 5.98 -35.30 35.69
C LEU A 149 6.84 -35.22 36.96
N GLN A 150 6.28 -35.50 38.14
CA GLN A 150 7.03 -35.47 39.41
C GLN A 150 8.20 -36.46 39.46
N GLN A 151 8.11 -37.59 38.76
CA GLN A 151 9.19 -38.58 38.66
C GLN A 151 10.31 -38.16 37.70
N ASN A 152 10.05 -37.25 36.76
CA ASN A 152 10.99 -36.82 35.71
C ASN A 152 11.08 -35.28 35.61
N PRO A 153 11.46 -34.58 36.69
CA PRO A 153 11.60 -33.13 36.65
C PRO A 153 12.74 -32.71 35.70
N PRO A 154 12.53 -31.67 34.85
CA PRO A 154 13.63 -31.06 34.10
C PRO A 154 14.64 -30.38 35.06
N PRO A 155 15.88 -30.11 34.62
CA PRO A 155 16.86 -29.39 35.42
C PRO A 155 16.33 -28.04 35.90
N SER A 156 16.56 -27.69 37.17
CA SER A 156 16.00 -26.48 37.80
C SER A 156 16.52 -25.16 37.26
N ASP A 157 17.58 -25.19 36.46
CA ASP A 157 18.20 -24.09 35.74
C ASP A 157 17.79 -24.03 34.25
N SER A 158 16.96 -24.97 33.78
CA SER A 158 16.48 -25.00 32.40
C SER A 158 15.23 -24.14 32.20
N ALA A 159 15.11 -23.51 31.03
CA ALA A 159 13.93 -22.72 30.65
C ALA A 159 12.61 -23.52 30.69
N ALA A 160 12.68 -24.86 30.60
CA ALA A 160 11.50 -25.73 30.69
C ALA A 160 11.02 -25.97 32.14
N PHE A 161 11.77 -25.56 33.17
CA PHE A 161 11.43 -25.82 34.56
C PHE A 161 10.23 -25.02 35.05
N GLU A 162 10.08 -23.77 34.62
CA GLU A 162 8.97 -22.90 35.05
C GLU A 162 7.63 -23.38 34.47
N ASP A 163 7.61 -23.70 33.16
CA ASP A 163 6.46 -24.33 32.49
C ASP A 163 6.09 -25.68 33.13
N TYR A 164 7.09 -26.49 33.46
CA TYR A 164 6.91 -27.75 34.19
C TYR A 164 6.26 -27.53 35.56
N ARG A 165 6.77 -26.57 36.37
CA ARG A 165 6.21 -26.25 37.69
C ARG A 165 4.78 -25.72 37.60
N MET A 166 4.49 -24.87 36.61
CA MET A 166 3.14 -24.37 36.35
C MET A 166 2.16 -25.54 36.08
N ASN A 167 2.53 -26.47 35.20
CA ASN A 167 1.69 -27.62 34.85
C ASN A 167 1.47 -28.57 36.05
N VAL A 168 2.49 -28.82 36.87
CA VAL A 168 2.36 -29.65 38.08
C VAL A 168 1.46 -28.96 39.12
N ALA A 169 1.70 -27.68 39.43
CA ALA A 169 0.94 -26.95 40.43
C ALA A 169 -0.55 -26.82 40.06
N LEU A 170 -0.86 -26.56 38.79
CA LEU A 170 -2.23 -26.50 38.30
C LEU A 170 -2.95 -27.85 38.40
N ASN A 171 -2.33 -28.94 37.93
CA ASN A 171 -2.96 -30.26 37.99
C ASN A 171 -3.20 -30.72 39.44
N GLU A 172 -2.31 -30.38 40.38
CA GLU A 172 -2.57 -30.58 41.81
C GLU A 172 -3.72 -29.67 42.30
N TRP A 173 -3.77 -28.40 41.91
CA TRP A 173 -4.82 -27.45 42.34
C TRP A 173 -6.22 -27.87 41.89
N LEU A 174 -6.37 -28.41 40.68
CA LEU A 174 -7.63 -28.91 40.13
C LEU A 174 -8.18 -30.11 40.91
N THR A 175 -7.27 -30.96 41.40
CA THR A 175 -7.60 -32.29 41.93
C THR A 175 -7.63 -32.33 43.45
N THR A 176 -6.87 -31.46 44.12
CA THR A 176 -6.79 -31.41 45.59
C THR A 176 -8.07 -30.89 46.24
N ARG A 177 -8.50 -31.57 47.30
CA ARG A 177 -9.66 -31.18 48.14
C ARG A 177 -9.25 -30.42 49.41
N HIS A 178 -7.95 -30.32 49.71
CA HIS A 178 -7.45 -29.69 50.93
C HIS A 178 -7.34 -28.17 50.78
N LYS A 179 -8.17 -27.42 51.52
CA LYS A 179 -8.26 -25.95 51.42
C LYS A 179 -6.98 -25.18 51.75
N SER A 180 -6.09 -25.74 52.59
CA SER A 180 -4.76 -25.15 52.86
C SER A 180 -3.85 -25.29 51.64
N ARG A 181 -3.62 -26.53 51.19
CA ARG A 181 -2.80 -26.85 50.02
C ARG A 181 -3.27 -26.13 48.77
N LYS A 182 -4.58 -26.03 48.56
CA LYS A 182 -5.17 -25.29 47.43
C LYS A 182 -4.77 -23.80 47.43
N ARG A 183 -4.70 -23.15 48.60
CA ARG A 183 -4.24 -21.75 48.76
C ARG A 183 -2.72 -21.57 48.61
N GLU A 184 -1.94 -22.59 48.91
CA GLU A 184 -0.49 -22.59 48.61
C GLU A 184 -0.28 -22.61 47.10
N LEU A 185 -0.98 -23.51 46.41
CA LEU A 185 -0.94 -23.64 44.95
C LEU A 185 -1.47 -22.38 44.24
N GLU A 186 -2.51 -21.72 44.77
CA GLU A 186 -2.99 -20.41 44.25
C GLU A 186 -1.88 -19.34 44.28
N LYS A 187 -1.06 -19.32 45.33
CA LYS A 187 0.10 -18.40 45.43
C LYS A 187 1.25 -18.83 44.52
N GLU A 188 1.53 -20.12 44.44
CA GLU A 188 2.58 -20.66 43.58
C GLU A 188 2.29 -20.36 42.10
N ILE A 189 1.05 -20.61 41.65
CA ILE A 189 0.58 -20.28 40.30
C ILE A 189 0.69 -18.77 40.04
N SER A 190 0.22 -17.91 40.97
CA SER A 190 0.32 -16.45 40.81
C SER A 190 1.78 -16.00 40.71
N SER A 191 2.69 -16.56 41.51
CA SER A 191 4.12 -16.23 41.47
C SER A 191 4.81 -16.68 40.19
N LEU A 192 4.43 -17.83 39.63
CA LEU A 192 4.96 -18.31 38.35
C LEU A 192 4.45 -17.46 37.18
N MET A 193 3.19 -17.01 37.21
CA MET A 193 2.66 -16.05 36.23
C MET A 193 3.34 -14.68 36.31
N GLU A 194 3.70 -14.21 37.51
CA GLU A 194 4.48 -12.96 37.69
C GLU A 194 5.94 -13.10 37.22
N ALA A 195 6.52 -14.30 37.27
CA ALA A 195 7.86 -14.58 36.75
C ALA A 195 7.94 -14.65 35.21
N GLY A 196 6.80 -14.76 34.52
CA GLY A 196 6.73 -14.82 33.06
C GLY A 196 6.45 -16.21 32.48
N ALA A 197 6.13 -17.21 33.31
CA ALA A 197 5.72 -18.53 32.83
C ALA A 197 4.37 -18.44 32.08
N ASP A 198 4.34 -18.92 30.83
CA ASP A 198 3.25 -18.63 29.90
C ASP A 198 2.01 -19.52 30.21
N ALA A 199 0.94 -18.90 30.72
CA ALA A 199 -0.24 -19.63 31.16
C ALA A 199 -1.12 -20.03 29.96
N ASP A 200 -1.04 -21.31 29.53
CA ASP A 200 -1.88 -21.86 28.45
C ASP A 200 -3.36 -21.51 28.63
N VAL A 201 -4.08 -21.34 27.52
CA VAL A 201 -5.50 -20.97 27.44
C VAL A 201 -6.37 -21.87 28.32
N THR A 202 -6.00 -23.15 28.47
CA THR A 202 -6.69 -24.11 29.35
C THR A 202 -6.53 -23.77 30.84
N VAL A 203 -5.38 -23.26 31.26
CA VAL A 203 -5.07 -22.77 32.62
C VAL A 203 -5.92 -21.54 32.93
N ILE A 204 -5.90 -20.55 32.03
CA ILE A 204 -6.66 -19.31 32.17
C ILE A 204 -8.16 -19.60 32.27
N LYS A 205 -8.70 -20.52 31.46
CA LYS A 205 -10.10 -20.96 31.54
C LYS A 205 -10.46 -21.50 32.93
N GLN A 206 -9.60 -22.30 33.53
CA GLN A 206 -9.86 -22.94 34.83
C GLN A 206 -9.72 -21.98 36.02
N LEU A 207 -8.82 -20.99 35.93
CA LEU A 207 -8.66 -19.93 36.95
C LEU A 207 -9.76 -18.85 36.89
N LYS A 208 -10.46 -18.71 35.75
CA LYS A 208 -11.62 -17.80 35.55
C LYS A 208 -12.95 -18.29 36.16
N ARG A 209 -12.93 -19.33 36.99
CA ARG A 209 -14.07 -20.14 37.50
C ARG A 209 -15.38 -19.39 37.81
N GLU A 210 -16.51 -20.04 37.51
CA GLU A 210 -17.87 -19.52 37.72
C GLU A 210 -18.26 -19.18 39.17
N ARG A 211 -19.25 -18.28 39.29
CA ARG A 211 -19.58 -17.44 40.46
C ARG A 211 -20.00 -18.23 41.71
N SER A 212 -19.49 -17.82 42.88
CA SER A 212 -20.10 -18.16 44.17
C SER A 212 -21.34 -17.29 44.43
N PRO A 213 -22.40 -17.78 45.13
CA PRO A 213 -23.54 -16.96 45.54
C PRO A 213 -23.20 -15.79 46.48
N LEU A 214 -21.97 -15.76 47.01
CA LEU A 214 -21.46 -14.71 47.92
C LEU A 214 -20.52 -13.72 47.23
N ASP A 215 -20.19 -13.91 45.95
CA ASP A 215 -19.43 -12.92 45.19
C ASP A 215 -20.37 -11.78 44.78
N PHE A 216 -20.17 -10.61 45.39
CA PHE A 216 -20.93 -9.40 45.09
C PHE A 216 -20.86 -9.09 43.58
N ILE A 217 -21.94 -8.57 42.99
CA ILE A 217 -21.96 -8.22 41.56
C ILE A 217 -21.12 -6.96 41.35
N VAL A 218 -19.83 -7.15 41.12
CA VAL A 218 -18.90 -6.08 40.75
C VAL A 218 -18.62 -6.16 39.23
N PRO A 219 -18.80 -5.07 38.47
CA PRO A 219 -18.55 -5.06 37.03
C PRO A 219 -17.13 -5.52 36.65
N ASP A 220 -16.97 -6.10 35.46
CA ASP A 220 -15.70 -6.69 35.00
C ASP A 220 -14.53 -5.70 35.01
N SER A 221 -14.81 -4.42 34.72
CA SER A 221 -13.85 -3.31 34.80
C SER A 221 -13.24 -3.10 36.21
N TRP A 222 -13.88 -3.61 37.26
CA TRP A 222 -13.39 -3.55 38.65
C TRP A 222 -12.67 -4.84 39.08
N LYS A 223 -12.88 -5.99 38.42
CA LYS A 223 -12.25 -7.26 38.80
C LYS A 223 -10.72 -7.19 38.79
N LYS A 224 -10.13 -6.41 37.89
CA LYS A 224 -8.68 -6.12 37.86
C LYS A 224 -8.15 -5.40 39.10
N TYR A 225 -8.99 -4.61 39.79
CA TYR A 225 -8.65 -3.95 41.05
C TYR A 225 -8.98 -4.83 42.26
N LEU A 226 -9.93 -5.78 42.13
CA LEU A 226 -10.37 -6.67 43.20
C LEU A 226 -9.63 -8.02 43.27
N HIS A 227 -9.04 -8.52 42.18
CA HIS A 227 -8.42 -9.85 42.13
C HIS A 227 -6.99 -9.80 41.54
N PRO A 228 -6.03 -10.65 41.99
CA PRO A 228 -4.73 -10.81 41.33
C PRO A 228 -4.92 -11.17 39.85
N HIS A 229 -4.22 -10.46 38.96
CA HIS A 229 -4.35 -10.57 37.48
C HIS A 229 -5.79 -10.50 36.92
N GLY A 230 -6.78 -10.04 37.71
CA GLY A 230 -8.19 -10.08 37.34
C GLY A 230 -8.82 -11.49 37.35
N LEU A 231 -8.14 -12.50 37.88
CA LEU A 231 -8.58 -13.90 37.91
C LEU A 231 -9.23 -14.24 39.27
N PRO A 232 -10.56 -14.48 39.35
CA PRO A 232 -11.24 -14.73 40.62
C PRO A 232 -10.75 -15.98 41.36
N GLY A 233 -10.25 -16.99 40.63
CA GLY A 233 -9.65 -18.19 41.20
C GLY A 233 -8.40 -17.96 42.07
N LEU A 234 -7.82 -16.75 42.04
CA LEU A 234 -6.67 -16.35 42.87
C LEU A 234 -7.07 -15.54 44.12
N GLY A 235 -8.38 -15.32 44.37
CA GLY A 235 -8.88 -14.64 45.57
C GLY A 235 -8.95 -13.11 45.46
N TRP A 236 -9.28 -12.42 46.57
CA TRP A 236 -9.43 -10.96 46.62
C TRP A 236 -8.11 -10.24 47.01
N ARG A 237 -7.82 -9.09 46.39
CA ARG A 237 -6.75 -8.16 46.77
C ARG A 237 -7.08 -7.51 48.13
N GLY A 238 -6.06 -7.31 48.96
CA GLY A 238 -6.24 -6.92 50.37
C GLY A 238 -6.94 -5.57 50.60
N GLU A 239 -6.74 -4.60 49.70
CA GLU A 239 -7.06 -3.18 49.91
C GLU A 239 -8.57 -2.86 49.87
N TRP A 240 -9.34 -3.55 49.03
CA TRP A 240 -10.75 -3.22 48.79
C TRP A 240 -11.72 -3.78 49.84
N ARG A 241 -11.26 -4.71 50.68
CA ARG A 241 -12.08 -5.39 51.69
C ARG A 241 -12.63 -4.44 52.75
N ASP A 242 -11.95 -3.32 52.98
CA ASP A 242 -12.25 -2.41 54.09
C ASP A 242 -13.06 -1.17 53.65
N VAL A 243 -13.06 -0.81 52.36
CA VAL A 243 -13.77 0.37 51.80
C VAL A 243 -15.28 0.16 51.73
N LEU A 244 -15.73 -1.00 51.22
CA LEU A 244 -17.16 -1.28 50.99
C LEU A 244 -18.01 -1.38 52.28
N ARG A 245 -17.36 -1.48 53.45
CA ARG A 245 -18.04 -1.55 54.75
C ARG A 245 -18.69 -0.23 55.20
N TRP A 246 -18.37 0.91 54.59
CA TRP A 246 -18.72 2.23 55.15
C TRP A 246 -19.66 3.11 54.31
N ALA A 247 -19.82 2.88 52.99
CA ALA A 247 -20.37 3.90 52.09
C ALA A 247 -21.90 3.88 51.84
N LEU A 248 -22.57 2.73 51.99
CA LEU A 248 -23.97 2.55 51.53
C LEU A 248 -25.07 3.44 52.17
N PRO A 249 -25.01 3.85 53.47
CA PRO A 249 -26.18 4.47 54.13
C PRO A 249 -26.57 5.89 53.70
N LEU A 250 -25.73 6.61 52.93
CA LEU A 250 -25.85 8.08 52.81
C LEU A 250 -26.64 8.60 51.59
N TRP A 251 -26.90 7.78 50.56
CA TRP A 251 -27.25 8.31 49.22
C TRP A 251 -28.74 8.35 48.84
N LEU A 252 -29.63 7.66 49.58
CA LEU A 252 -31.05 7.54 49.18
C LEU A 252 -31.93 8.81 49.22
N PRO A 253 -31.81 9.74 50.20
CA PRO A 253 -32.82 10.80 50.38
C PRO A 253 -32.85 11.89 49.29
N ALA A 254 -31.76 12.09 48.55
CA ALA A 254 -31.58 13.27 47.69
C ALA A 254 -32.36 13.25 46.37
N LEU A 255 -32.92 12.10 45.97
CA LEU A 255 -33.39 11.85 44.59
C LEU A 255 -34.88 12.14 44.29
N LEU A 256 -35.69 12.53 45.29
CA LEU A 256 -37.16 12.52 45.18
C LEU A 256 -37.85 13.89 45.05
N ALA A 257 -37.12 15.02 44.94
CA ALA A 257 -37.68 16.35 45.26
C ALA A 257 -38.11 17.27 44.09
N THR A 258 -37.81 17.00 42.80
CA THR A 258 -37.82 18.07 41.76
C THR A 258 -38.31 17.66 40.35
N ALA A 259 -39.62 17.47 40.14
CA ALA A 259 -40.17 17.09 38.82
C ALA A 259 -41.35 17.96 38.28
N TRP A 260 -41.01 19.01 37.49
CA TRP A 260 -41.84 19.77 36.51
C TRP A 260 -43.14 20.46 36.99
N PRO A 261 -43.75 21.43 36.24
CA PRO A 261 -43.34 22.15 35.02
C PRO A 261 -43.15 23.68 35.28
N TRP A 262 -43.18 24.69 34.40
CA TRP A 262 -43.26 24.88 32.91
C TRP A 262 -42.55 26.24 32.60
N GLN A 263 -41.41 26.29 31.90
CA GLN A 263 -40.93 27.48 31.14
C GLN A 263 -39.94 27.04 30.05
N ILE A 264 -40.03 27.62 28.85
CA ILE A 264 -39.03 27.41 27.79
C ILE A 264 -37.78 28.18 28.18
N LYS A 265 -36.75 27.47 28.67
CA LYS A 265 -35.39 27.99 28.66
C LYS A 265 -34.72 27.57 27.35
N LEU A 266 -34.38 28.57 26.54
CA LEU A 266 -33.22 28.45 25.66
C LEU A 266 -32.04 27.95 26.52
N THR A 267 -31.30 26.97 26.03
CA THR A 267 -30.09 26.46 26.69
C THR A 267 -29.22 27.64 27.10
N GLU A 268 -28.96 27.78 28.40
CA GLU A 268 -28.14 28.88 28.94
C GLU A 268 -26.74 28.78 28.33
N CYS A 269 -26.47 29.59 27.30
CA CYS A 269 -25.15 29.70 26.69
C CYS A 269 -24.16 30.13 27.77
N GLN A 270 -23.14 29.31 28.02
CA GLN A 270 -22.16 29.55 29.09
C GLN A 270 -20.95 30.37 28.60
N GLY A 271 -20.81 30.52 27.28
CA GLY A 271 -19.86 31.43 26.62
C GLY A 271 -20.55 32.55 25.82
N PRO A 272 -19.78 33.30 25.01
CA PRO A 272 -20.31 34.39 24.20
C PRO A 272 -21.19 33.89 23.04
N LEU A 273 -22.19 34.71 22.68
CA LEU A 273 -23.02 34.55 21.49
C LEU A 273 -22.52 35.48 20.38
N VAL A 274 -22.35 34.95 19.17
CA VAL A 274 -21.76 35.66 18.02
C VAL A 274 -22.62 35.46 16.78
N ASP A 275 -22.94 36.53 16.06
CA ASP A 275 -23.63 36.47 14.76
C ASP A 275 -22.61 36.11 13.66
N TYR A 276 -22.76 34.94 13.04
CA TYR A 276 -21.95 34.42 11.92
C TYR A 276 -22.73 34.53 10.62
N HIS A 277 -22.13 35.16 9.59
CA HIS A 277 -22.72 35.27 8.28
C HIS A 277 -22.10 34.26 7.29
N LEU A 278 -22.90 33.37 6.73
CA LEU A 278 -22.48 32.39 5.71
C LEU A 278 -23.49 32.35 4.57
N GLU A 279 -23.02 32.57 3.33
CA GLU A 279 -23.82 32.53 2.10
C GLU A 279 -25.15 33.33 2.15
N GLY A 280 -25.10 34.56 2.67
CA GLY A 280 -26.29 35.42 2.75
C GLY A 280 -27.21 35.13 3.93
N LYS A 281 -26.82 34.29 4.90
CA LYS A 281 -27.62 33.94 6.09
C LYS A 281 -26.87 34.20 7.39
N ASP A 282 -27.57 34.82 8.34
CA ASP A 282 -27.10 35.05 9.70
C ASP A 282 -27.41 33.87 10.64
N TYR A 283 -26.42 33.42 11.40
CA TYR A 283 -26.52 32.36 12.40
C TYR A 283 -26.01 32.86 13.76
N LEU A 284 -26.79 32.70 14.84
CA LEU A 284 -26.36 33.06 16.19
C LEU A 284 -25.67 31.85 16.86
N LEU A 285 -24.34 31.84 16.88
CA LEU A 285 -23.52 30.76 17.42
C LEU A 285 -23.18 30.98 18.90
N CYS A 286 -23.15 29.88 19.67
CA CYS A 286 -22.87 29.88 21.11
C CYS A 286 -21.53 29.18 21.41
N LEU A 287 -20.49 29.95 21.76
CA LEU A 287 -19.12 29.46 21.90
C LEU A 287 -18.86 28.91 23.31
N ASN A 288 -19.28 27.67 23.56
CA ASN A 288 -19.19 27.03 24.89
C ASN A 288 -17.87 26.29 25.17
N ASP A 289 -17.03 26.05 24.17
CA ASP A 289 -15.77 25.32 24.31
C ASP A 289 -14.58 26.09 23.70
N GLY A 290 -13.37 25.71 24.12
CA GLY A 290 -12.14 26.41 23.73
C GLY A 290 -11.70 26.14 22.29
N LEU A 291 -12.16 25.05 21.67
CA LEU A 291 -11.83 24.70 20.29
C LEU A 291 -12.65 25.54 19.31
N ALA A 292 -13.97 25.67 19.55
CA ALA A 292 -14.85 26.55 18.77
C ALA A 292 -14.37 28.01 18.77
N LEU A 293 -13.86 28.50 19.91
CA LEU A 293 -13.25 29.83 19.99
C LEU A 293 -11.93 29.91 19.21
N ALA A 294 -11.09 28.88 19.26
CA ALA A 294 -9.82 28.83 18.52
C ALA A 294 -10.04 28.77 16.99
N THR A 295 -10.98 27.96 16.52
CA THR A 295 -11.39 27.88 15.10
C THR A 295 -12.01 29.19 14.61
N MET A 296 -12.81 29.89 15.42
CA MET A 296 -13.33 31.21 15.06
C MET A 296 -12.19 32.24 14.89
N LEU A 297 -11.17 32.20 15.77
CA LEU A 297 -10.01 33.10 15.66
C LEU A 297 -9.10 32.74 14.46
N GLU A 298 -9.01 31.46 14.08
CA GLU A 298 -8.37 31.01 12.83
C GLU A 298 -9.05 31.66 11.61
N GLU A 299 -10.37 31.62 11.53
CA GLU A 299 -11.11 32.23 10.41
C GLU A 299 -10.97 33.76 10.37
N GLN A 300 -10.92 34.43 11.54
CA GLN A 300 -10.62 35.87 11.60
C GLN A 300 -9.18 36.21 11.15
N ALA A 301 -8.22 35.33 11.44
CA ALA A 301 -6.84 35.47 10.96
C ALA A 301 -6.77 35.28 9.43
N LYS A 302 -7.46 34.28 8.87
CA LYS A 302 -7.58 34.05 7.42
C LYS A 302 -8.26 35.24 6.71
N ALA A 303 -9.36 35.76 7.27
CA ALA A 303 -10.01 36.98 6.74
C ALA A 303 -9.06 38.20 6.73
N SER A 304 -8.18 38.31 7.73
CA SER A 304 -7.18 39.38 7.80
C SER A 304 -6.00 39.21 6.84
N ILE A 305 -5.64 37.97 6.48
CA ILE A 305 -4.73 37.66 5.36
C ILE A 305 -5.35 38.12 4.04
N ASN A 306 -6.64 37.85 3.82
CA ASN A 306 -7.36 38.24 2.62
C ASN A 306 -7.41 39.77 2.46
N ASN A 307 -7.53 40.51 3.57
CA ASN A 307 -7.50 41.98 3.65
C ASN A 307 -6.08 42.61 3.66
N ASP A 308 -5.09 41.96 3.01
CA ASP A 308 -3.76 42.51 2.68
C ASP A 308 -2.82 42.88 3.86
N SER A 309 -3.21 42.63 5.11
CA SER A 309 -2.49 43.08 6.31
C SER A 309 -1.57 42.01 6.91
N LEU A 310 -0.37 41.85 6.34
CA LEU A 310 0.64 40.87 6.81
C LEU A 310 0.91 40.99 8.32
N ALA A 311 1.18 42.21 8.80
CA ALA A 311 1.45 42.48 10.21
C ALA A 311 0.20 42.36 11.11
N GLY A 312 -1.01 42.47 10.54
CA GLY A 312 -2.25 42.20 11.25
C GLY A 312 -2.48 40.70 11.42
N ALA A 313 -2.36 39.95 10.33
CA ALA A 313 -2.48 38.50 10.31
C ALA A 313 -1.45 37.79 11.20
N MET A 314 -0.18 38.21 11.16
CA MET A 314 0.87 37.68 12.05
C MET A 314 0.53 37.93 13.52
N ARG A 315 0.08 39.15 13.86
CA ARG A 315 -0.29 39.51 15.24
C ARG A 315 -1.50 38.73 15.73
N MET A 316 -2.50 38.49 14.89
CA MET A 316 -3.65 37.65 15.24
C MET A 316 -3.24 36.19 15.44
N TYR A 317 -2.43 35.64 14.53
CA TYR A 317 -1.89 34.29 14.66
C TYR A 317 -1.09 34.11 15.96
N GLU A 318 -0.24 35.08 16.30
CA GLU A 318 0.54 35.10 17.54
C GLU A 318 -0.36 35.24 18.78
N GLN A 319 -1.37 36.10 18.76
CA GLN A 319 -2.34 36.24 19.86
C GLN A 319 -3.15 34.95 20.09
N VAL A 320 -3.55 34.25 19.02
CA VAL A 320 -4.19 32.92 19.13
C VAL A 320 -3.24 31.93 19.78
N GLN A 321 -1.99 31.87 19.33
CA GLN A 321 -0.99 30.97 19.90
C GLN A 321 -0.67 31.30 21.37
N GLU A 322 -0.54 32.57 21.74
CA GLU A 322 -0.33 32.98 23.13
C GLU A 322 -1.53 32.66 24.02
N TRP A 323 -2.75 32.77 23.50
CA TRP A 323 -3.97 32.41 24.23
C TRP A 323 -4.14 30.89 24.39
N VAL A 324 -3.94 30.11 23.33
CA VAL A 324 -3.95 28.62 23.38
C VAL A 324 -2.91 28.09 24.37
N ASN A 325 -1.76 28.75 24.46
CA ASN A 325 -0.71 28.44 25.43
C ASN A 325 -0.93 29.05 26.84
N GLY A 326 -2.05 29.73 27.09
CA GLY A 326 -2.42 30.31 28.38
C GLY A 326 -1.54 31.49 28.84
N ARG A 327 -0.84 32.16 27.92
CA ARG A 327 0.17 33.21 28.22
C ARG A 327 -0.36 34.64 28.15
N ALA A 328 -1.39 34.90 27.35
CA ALA A 328 -1.95 36.23 27.16
C ALA A 328 -3.50 36.23 27.10
N ALA A 329 -4.09 37.36 27.50
CA ALA A 329 -5.50 37.66 27.29
C ALA A 329 -5.73 38.18 25.86
N VAL A 330 -6.87 37.84 25.23
CA VAL A 330 -7.19 38.29 23.87
C VAL A 330 -8.05 39.54 23.93
N GLN A 331 -7.63 40.60 23.24
CA GLN A 331 -8.40 41.84 23.06
C GLN A 331 -9.17 41.80 21.74
N LEU A 332 -10.49 41.93 21.80
CA LEU A 332 -11.37 41.88 20.63
C LEU A 332 -12.11 43.22 20.43
N PRO A 333 -11.99 43.89 19.26
CA PRO A 333 -12.58 45.21 19.02
C PRO A 333 -14.11 45.19 18.97
N PHE A 334 -14.73 46.28 19.39
CA PHE A 334 -16.19 46.43 19.46
C PHE A 334 -16.86 46.86 18.15
N SER A 335 -16.11 47.33 17.14
CA SER A 335 -16.66 47.67 15.82
C SER A 335 -15.58 47.88 14.76
N THR A 336 -15.81 47.36 13.56
CA THR A 336 -15.25 47.86 12.29
C THR A 336 -16.33 47.78 11.22
N TYR A 337 -16.67 48.91 10.60
CA TYR A 337 -17.73 49.01 9.59
C TYR A 337 -17.25 48.56 8.19
N GLY A 338 -18.01 47.68 7.53
CA GLY A 338 -18.70 48.08 6.29
C GLY A 338 -18.08 47.68 4.94
N SER A 339 -18.25 46.41 4.54
CA SER A 339 -19.11 46.02 3.39
C SER A 339 -19.01 44.51 3.10
N GLU A 340 -20.17 43.85 2.99
CA GLU A 340 -20.36 42.40 2.70
C GLU A 340 -19.42 41.43 3.43
N GLY A 341 -19.63 41.25 4.74
CA GLY A 341 -18.97 40.22 5.54
C GLY A 341 -18.99 40.43 7.06
N ASP A 342 -19.98 41.16 7.59
CA ASP A 342 -19.93 41.69 8.96
C ASP A 342 -20.37 40.68 10.03
N TRP A 343 -19.49 40.40 11.01
CA TRP A 343 -19.81 39.66 12.23
C TRP A 343 -20.30 40.62 13.33
N ASN A 344 -21.48 40.38 13.90
CA ASN A 344 -22.03 41.19 14.99
C ASN A 344 -21.93 40.47 16.35
N TRP A 345 -21.73 41.23 17.43
CA TRP A 345 -21.51 40.71 18.77
C TRP A 345 -22.68 41.06 19.70
N ARG A 346 -23.22 40.06 20.43
CA ARG A 346 -24.24 40.28 21.48
C ARG A 346 -23.81 39.64 22.79
N ILE A 347 -23.50 40.46 23.79
CA ILE A 347 -23.06 39.99 25.11
C ILE A 347 -24.22 39.36 25.88
N GLY A 348 -24.21 38.03 25.97
CA GLY A 348 -24.99 37.25 26.94
C GLY A 348 -24.36 37.26 28.34
N GLN A 349 -25.09 36.85 29.38
CA GLN A 349 -24.60 36.88 30.76
C GLN A 349 -23.47 35.87 31.02
N LEU A 350 -22.23 36.36 31.06
CA LEU A 350 -21.04 35.61 31.48
C LEU A 350 -21.14 35.24 32.97
N LYS A 351 -21.63 34.04 33.28
CA LYS A 351 -21.93 33.62 34.66
C LYS A 351 -20.78 32.91 35.39
N ASN A 352 -19.84 32.31 34.64
CA ASN A 352 -18.78 31.44 35.18
C ASN A 352 -17.34 31.92 34.87
N TRP A 353 -17.16 33.01 34.11
CA TRP A 353 -15.83 33.50 33.70
C TRP A 353 -15.30 34.49 34.73
N GLY A 354 -14.52 33.99 35.70
CA GLY A 354 -13.98 34.78 36.79
C GLY A 354 -13.15 35.98 36.32
N ASN A 355 -13.46 37.16 36.87
CA ASN A 355 -12.70 38.41 36.70
C ASN A 355 -12.52 38.95 35.27
N ALA A 356 -13.39 38.61 34.31
CA ALA A 356 -13.46 39.36 33.04
C ALA A 356 -13.88 40.82 33.31
N ARG A 357 -12.95 41.78 33.12
CA ARG A 357 -13.17 43.21 33.42
C ARG A 357 -13.49 43.98 32.16
N VAL A 358 -14.77 44.28 31.93
CA VAL A 358 -15.22 45.07 30.77
C VAL A 358 -14.99 46.57 31.04
N GLU A 359 -13.84 47.10 30.62
CA GLU A 359 -13.61 48.56 30.57
C GLU A 359 -14.11 49.14 29.23
N ALA A 360 -15.37 49.58 29.22
CA ALA A 360 -16.06 50.16 28.06
C ALA A 360 -15.47 51.48 27.51
N SER A 361 -14.31 51.93 28.03
CA SER A 361 -13.68 53.21 27.68
C SER A 361 -12.71 53.14 26.49
N ARG A 362 -12.39 51.95 25.98
CA ARG A 362 -11.37 51.77 24.91
C ARG A 362 -11.84 51.06 23.64
N GLY A 363 -13.06 50.56 23.57
CA GLY A 363 -13.60 49.94 22.34
C GLY A 363 -13.10 48.53 22.05
N TYR A 364 -12.65 47.79 23.07
CA TYR A 364 -12.29 46.36 23.00
C TYR A 364 -12.87 45.63 24.21
N PHE A 365 -13.09 44.32 24.12
CA PHE A 365 -13.31 43.44 25.28
C PHE A 365 -12.14 42.47 25.47
N GLU A 366 -11.80 42.18 26.72
CA GLU A 366 -10.70 41.27 27.08
C GLU A 366 -11.24 39.90 27.51
N LEU A 367 -10.81 38.85 26.82
CA LEU A 367 -11.00 37.46 27.23
C LEU A 367 -9.80 37.00 28.08
N PRO A 368 -10.01 36.48 29.30
CA PRO A 368 -8.91 35.99 30.12
C PRO A 368 -8.20 34.80 29.45
N ALA A 369 -6.89 34.70 29.70
CA ALA A 369 -6.11 33.53 29.32
C ALA A 369 -6.65 32.28 30.06
N ILE A 370 -6.85 31.17 29.33
CA ILE A 370 -7.32 29.91 29.91
C ILE A 370 -6.16 28.90 29.87
N PRO A 371 -5.54 28.55 31.02
CA PRO A 371 -4.50 27.53 31.05
C PRO A 371 -5.07 26.15 30.68
N ASN A 372 -4.46 25.46 29.71
CA ASN A 372 -4.88 24.13 29.22
C ASN A 372 -6.37 24.03 28.84
N ALA A 373 -6.80 24.76 27.80
CA ALA A 373 -8.16 24.69 27.24
C ALA A 373 -8.56 23.34 26.59
N GLY A 374 -7.80 22.26 26.81
CA GLY A 374 -8.08 20.92 26.28
C GLY A 374 -7.83 20.72 24.78
N ILE A 375 -7.24 21.70 24.10
CA ILE A 375 -7.00 21.69 22.65
C ILE A 375 -5.92 20.65 22.29
N PRO A 376 -6.22 19.62 21.46
CA PRO A 376 -5.25 18.58 21.11
C PRO A 376 -4.05 19.09 20.33
N GLU A 377 -2.89 18.46 20.53
CA GLU A 377 -1.64 18.77 19.83
C GLU A 377 -1.75 18.59 18.30
N ALA A 378 -2.60 17.65 17.85
CA ALA A 378 -2.93 17.45 16.44
C ALA A 378 -3.57 18.70 15.80
N TRP A 379 -4.51 19.36 16.50
CA TRP A 379 -5.15 20.59 16.01
C TRP A 379 -4.15 21.75 15.91
N GLN A 380 -3.17 21.83 16.82
CA GLN A 380 -2.10 22.82 16.74
C GLN A 380 -1.12 22.57 15.57
N ALA A 381 -0.98 21.32 15.11
CA ALA A 381 -0.27 21.00 13.88
C ALA A 381 -1.10 21.41 12.64
N GLU A 382 -2.38 21.04 12.61
CA GLU A 382 -3.33 21.37 11.54
C GLU A 382 -3.46 22.90 11.34
N TYR A 383 -3.65 23.66 12.42
CA TYR A 383 -3.70 25.13 12.39
C TYR A 383 -2.43 25.76 11.78
N ARG A 384 -1.25 25.21 12.05
CA ARG A 384 0.01 25.68 11.45
C ARG A 384 0.03 25.47 9.94
N SER A 385 -0.31 24.26 9.48
CA SER A 385 -0.34 23.91 8.07
C SER A 385 -1.43 24.68 7.30
N ASN A 386 -2.62 24.85 7.88
CA ASN A 386 -3.71 25.66 7.29
C ASN A 386 -3.29 27.12 7.09
N MET A 387 -2.66 27.73 8.10
CA MET A 387 -2.20 29.11 8.02
C MET A 387 -1.03 29.25 7.03
N ALA A 388 -0.11 28.28 6.99
CA ALA A 388 0.95 28.21 5.99
C ALA A 388 0.41 28.22 4.54
N VAL A 389 -0.65 27.45 4.26
CA VAL A 389 -1.34 27.46 2.96
C VAL A 389 -2.03 28.81 2.68
N ALA A 390 -2.68 29.41 3.67
CA ALA A 390 -3.31 30.73 3.51
C ALA A 390 -2.31 31.83 3.14
N TYR A 391 -1.15 31.89 3.81
CA TYR A 391 -0.07 32.83 3.45
C TYR A 391 0.50 32.54 2.04
N TYR A 392 0.63 31.27 1.64
CA TYR A 392 1.11 30.91 0.31
C TYR A 392 0.14 31.37 -0.78
N ASN A 393 -1.15 31.02 -0.67
CA ASN A 393 -2.17 31.39 -1.65
C ASN A 393 -2.27 32.91 -1.81
N LYS A 394 -2.25 33.66 -0.70
CA LYS A 394 -2.26 35.13 -0.76
C LYS A 394 -1.02 35.73 -1.44
N GLY A 395 0.14 35.09 -1.31
CA GLY A 395 1.33 35.44 -2.08
C GLY A 395 1.16 35.23 -3.59
N VAL A 396 0.50 34.14 -4.00
CA VAL A 396 0.15 33.87 -5.40
C VAL A 396 -0.85 34.90 -5.93
N ASP A 397 -1.90 35.22 -5.18
CA ASP A 397 -2.93 36.19 -5.60
C ASP A 397 -2.33 37.60 -5.82
N LEU A 398 -1.43 38.03 -4.92
CA LEU A 398 -0.71 39.30 -5.04
C LEU A 398 0.25 39.32 -6.25
N TYR A 399 0.83 38.18 -6.62
CA TYR A 399 1.65 38.04 -7.82
C TYR A 399 0.83 38.11 -9.11
N LEU A 400 -0.29 37.38 -9.16
CA LEU A 400 -1.19 37.37 -10.33
C LEU A 400 -1.88 38.73 -10.53
N SER A 401 -2.38 39.36 -9.46
CA SER A 401 -2.96 40.71 -9.53
C SER A 401 -1.98 41.77 -10.04
N GLY A 402 -0.68 41.60 -9.76
CA GLY A 402 0.38 42.45 -10.29
C GLY A 402 0.68 42.23 -11.78
N LEU A 403 0.46 41.01 -12.29
CA LEU A 403 0.57 40.67 -13.71
C LEU A 403 -0.63 41.22 -14.51
N ASP A 404 -1.85 41.10 -14.01
CA ASP A 404 -3.05 41.58 -14.72
C ASP A 404 -3.05 43.11 -14.89
N PHE A 405 -2.64 43.85 -13.85
CA PHE A 405 -2.43 45.30 -13.94
C PHE A 405 -1.29 45.68 -14.92
N PHE A 406 -0.27 44.83 -15.04
CA PHE A 406 0.81 45.01 -16.01
C PHE A 406 0.33 44.81 -17.45
N GLU A 407 -0.46 43.77 -17.74
CA GLU A 407 -0.97 43.52 -19.10
C GLU A 407 -1.93 44.63 -19.57
N GLN A 408 -2.84 45.10 -18.71
CA GLN A 408 -3.73 46.22 -19.04
C GLN A 408 -2.95 47.53 -19.25
N SER A 409 -2.00 47.86 -18.38
CA SER A 409 -1.25 49.13 -18.48
C SER A 409 -0.22 49.17 -19.62
N GLN A 410 0.24 48.01 -20.13
CA GLN A 410 0.99 47.89 -21.38
C GLN A 410 0.10 48.22 -22.59
N ALA A 411 -1.06 47.56 -22.70
CA ALA A 411 -1.96 47.70 -23.84
C ALA A 411 -2.49 49.14 -24.02
N ASP A 412 -2.92 49.79 -22.93
CA ASP A 412 -3.41 51.16 -22.97
C ASP A 412 -2.32 52.16 -23.39
N ARG A 413 -1.08 51.96 -22.94
CA ARG A 413 0.04 52.86 -23.25
C ARG A 413 0.59 52.66 -24.65
N GLU A 414 0.71 51.43 -25.13
CA GLU A 414 1.15 51.20 -26.51
C GLU A 414 0.14 51.81 -27.51
N THR A 415 -1.16 51.67 -27.23
CA THR A 415 -2.23 52.30 -28.03
C THR A 415 -2.09 53.84 -28.04
N GLN A 416 -1.98 54.48 -26.87
CA GLN A 416 -1.80 55.94 -26.78
C GLN A 416 -0.52 56.45 -27.46
N ILE A 417 0.57 55.66 -27.43
CA ILE A 417 1.84 56.00 -28.09
C ILE A 417 1.69 55.91 -29.63
N LEU A 418 1.03 54.86 -30.13
CA LEU A 418 0.79 54.68 -31.57
C LEU A 418 -0.13 55.79 -32.12
N ASP A 419 -1.23 56.10 -31.42
CA ASP A 419 -2.14 57.19 -31.77
C ASP A 419 -1.42 58.55 -31.77
N GLY A 420 -0.58 58.80 -30.76
CA GLY A 420 0.24 60.01 -30.66
C GLY A 420 1.25 60.15 -31.80
N ILE A 421 1.87 59.05 -32.24
CA ILE A 421 2.77 59.01 -33.39
C ILE A 421 2.01 59.26 -34.71
N GLU A 422 0.80 58.72 -34.87
CA GLU A 422 -0.01 58.94 -36.07
C GLU A 422 -0.54 60.38 -36.15
N ALA A 423 -0.99 60.95 -35.03
CA ALA A 423 -1.34 62.37 -34.93
C ALA A 423 -0.16 63.28 -35.26
N TRP A 424 1.04 62.99 -34.73
CA TRP A 424 2.27 63.73 -35.05
C TRP A 424 2.62 63.67 -36.55
N LYS A 425 2.47 62.51 -37.21
CA LYS A 425 2.68 62.37 -38.66
C LYS A 425 1.69 63.24 -39.45
N LYS A 426 0.41 63.25 -39.07
CA LYS A 426 -0.64 64.08 -39.69
C LYS A 426 -0.34 65.57 -39.53
N ILE A 427 0.13 66.00 -38.37
CA ILE A 427 0.59 67.38 -38.10
C ILE A 427 1.78 67.75 -39.00
N LYS A 428 2.84 66.94 -39.03
CA LYS A 428 4.03 67.17 -39.88
C LYS A 428 3.73 67.20 -41.38
N ALA A 429 2.72 66.45 -41.83
CA ALA A 429 2.27 66.42 -43.22
C ALA A 429 1.32 67.57 -43.59
N GLY A 430 0.93 68.43 -42.65
CA GLY A 430 -0.03 69.53 -42.87
C GLY A 430 -1.50 69.09 -42.96
N ASN A 431 -1.79 67.82 -42.68
CA ASN A 431 -3.11 67.18 -42.83
C ASN A 431 -3.69 66.79 -41.47
N SER A 432 -3.75 67.74 -40.52
CA SER A 432 -4.25 67.51 -39.16
C SER A 432 -5.33 68.52 -38.79
N ASP A 433 -6.48 68.01 -38.37
CA ASP A 433 -7.65 68.79 -37.94
C ASP A 433 -7.54 69.35 -36.50
N LEU A 434 -6.42 69.06 -35.80
CA LEU A 434 -6.19 69.52 -34.43
C LEU A 434 -5.93 71.04 -34.34
N PRO A 435 -6.36 71.75 -33.27
CA PRO A 435 -6.10 73.18 -33.11
C PRO A 435 -4.59 73.53 -33.11
N PRO A 436 -4.16 74.65 -33.72
CA PRO A 436 -2.72 74.98 -33.87
C PRO A 436 -1.91 74.99 -32.58
N GLU A 437 -2.52 75.41 -31.47
CA GLU A 437 -1.91 75.42 -30.13
C GLU A 437 -1.61 74.01 -29.61
N VAL A 438 -2.52 73.06 -29.88
CA VAL A 438 -2.35 71.63 -29.57
C VAL A 438 -1.26 71.03 -30.46
N GLN A 439 -1.23 71.39 -31.75
CA GLN A 439 -0.19 70.96 -32.67
C GLN A 439 1.22 71.40 -32.21
N GLN A 440 1.39 72.67 -31.83
CA GLN A 440 2.65 73.17 -31.26
C GLN A 440 3.02 72.48 -29.94
N SER A 441 2.05 72.27 -29.04
CA SER A 441 2.28 71.58 -27.76
C SER A 441 2.79 70.15 -27.96
N MET A 442 2.16 69.37 -28.84
CA MET A 442 2.61 68.03 -29.20
C MET A 442 4.00 68.06 -29.84
N LEU A 443 4.24 68.91 -30.85
CA LEU A 443 5.55 69.04 -31.49
C LEU A 443 6.66 69.35 -30.47
N SER A 444 6.43 70.28 -29.54
CA SER A 444 7.39 70.61 -28.47
C SER A 444 7.68 69.47 -27.49
N SER A 445 6.75 68.53 -27.35
CA SER A 445 6.86 67.38 -26.45
C SER A 445 7.66 66.25 -27.13
N PHE A 446 7.41 66.00 -28.42
CA PHE A 446 8.23 65.08 -29.23
C PHE A 446 9.66 65.60 -29.43
N GLU A 447 9.88 66.90 -29.60
CA GLU A 447 11.23 67.48 -29.67
C GLU A 447 12.01 67.37 -28.34
N ARG A 448 11.31 67.48 -27.20
CA ARG A 448 11.91 67.26 -25.86
C ARG A 448 12.31 65.80 -25.61
N LEU A 449 11.70 64.85 -26.32
CA LEU A 449 12.10 63.44 -26.34
C LEU A 449 13.26 63.16 -27.33
N GLY A 450 13.87 64.19 -27.93
CA GLY A 450 15.02 64.08 -28.83
C GLY A 450 14.68 63.74 -30.29
N LEU A 451 13.39 63.63 -30.62
CA LEU A 451 12.91 63.01 -31.85
C LEU A 451 12.87 64.02 -33.02
N ARG A 452 14.06 64.41 -33.50
CA ARG A 452 14.20 65.46 -34.52
C ARG A 452 14.25 64.97 -35.97
N ASP A 453 14.68 63.73 -36.21
CA ASP A 453 14.75 63.16 -37.55
C ASP A 453 14.24 61.71 -37.55
N THR A 454 13.29 61.39 -38.43
CA THR A 454 12.60 60.09 -38.46
C THR A 454 13.14 59.20 -39.57
N SER A 455 14.32 58.64 -39.32
CA SER A 455 14.62 57.29 -39.82
C SER A 455 14.14 56.27 -38.78
N GLN A 456 13.60 55.15 -39.23
CA GLN A 456 12.87 54.21 -38.36
C GLN A 456 13.85 53.40 -37.49
N LEU A 457 13.93 53.70 -36.19
CA LEU A 457 14.05 52.70 -35.09
C LEU A 457 13.97 53.36 -33.69
N ASP A 458 14.68 54.47 -33.48
CA ASP A 458 15.03 54.97 -32.13
C ASP A 458 13.85 55.46 -31.27
N VAL A 459 12.77 55.97 -31.86
CA VAL A 459 11.59 56.46 -31.12
C VAL A 459 10.98 55.36 -30.25
N ARG A 460 10.82 54.16 -30.83
CA ARG A 460 10.19 53.03 -30.16
C ARG A 460 11.14 52.46 -29.11
N GLN A 461 12.42 52.36 -29.44
CA GLN A 461 13.49 51.89 -28.56
C GLN A 461 13.59 52.75 -27.29
N ALA A 462 13.78 54.07 -27.42
CA ALA A 462 13.99 54.96 -26.27
C ALA A 462 12.78 55.06 -25.31
N VAL A 463 11.55 55.00 -25.84
CA VAL A 463 10.33 54.96 -25.01
C VAL A 463 10.18 53.60 -24.32
N THR A 464 10.51 52.51 -25.02
CA THR A 464 10.51 51.14 -24.46
C THR A 464 11.55 50.99 -23.35
N ASP A 465 12.78 51.48 -23.53
CA ASP A 465 13.85 51.38 -22.55
C ASP A 465 13.57 52.20 -21.27
N SER A 466 12.95 53.38 -21.42
CA SER A 466 12.50 54.20 -20.28
C SER A 466 11.34 53.55 -19.51
N LEU A 467 10.39 52.93 -20.22
CA LEU A 467 9.33 52.13 -19.61
C LEU A 467 9.88 50.88 -18.91
N LEU A 468 10.77 50.12 -19.56
CA LEU A 468 11.43 48.93 -19.01
C LEU A 468 12.24 49.23 -17.75
N THR A 469 12.96 50.35 -17.72
CA THR A 469 13.72 50.78 -16.53
C THR A 469 12.81 51.08 -15.35
N ARG A 470 11.67 51.74 -15.59
CA ARG A 470 10.67 52.06 -14.55
C ARG A 470 9.83 50.84 -14.16
N LEU A 471 9.65 49.88 -15.08
CA LEU A 471 9.06 48.56 -14.85
C LEU A 471 9.93 47.70 -13.95
N GLY A 472 11.25 47.65 -14.15
CA GLY A 472 12.17 46.94 -13.25
C GLY A 472 12.00 47.40 -11.80
N GLN A 473 11.93 48.71 -11.58
CA GLN A 473 11.72 49.30 -10.25
C GLN A 473 10.34 48.98 -9.63
N LEU A 474 9.29 48.85 -10.44
CA LEU A 474 7.96 48.44 -9.98
C LEU A 474 7.88 46.93 -9.69
N ILE A 475 8.52 46.10 -10.51
CA ILE A 475 8.58 44.65 -10.32
C ILE A 475 9.40 44.30 -9.08
N ASP A 476 10.55 44.94 -8.86
CA ASP A 476 11.38 44.69 -7.68
C ASP A 476 10.71 45.16 -6.37
N SER A 477 9.95 46.26 -6.40
CA SER A 477 9.17 46.69 -5.23
C SER A 477 7.93 45.81 -4.95
N GLY A 478 7.31 45.23 -5.98
CA GLY A 478 6.26 44.21 -5.84
C GLY A 478 6.79 42.86 -5.33
N ARG A 479 7.94 42.40 -5.84
CA ARG A 479 8.57 41.12 -5.48
C ARG A 479 8.84 41.02 -3.98
N GLY A 480 9.36 42.08 -3.36
CA GLY A 480 9.59 42.13 -1.91
C GLY A 480 8.33 41.93 -1.07
N ARG A 481 7.19 42.49 -1.51
CA ARG A 481 5.90 42.35 -0.81
C ARG A 481 5.36 40.92 -0.90
N VAL A 482 5.40 40.31 -2.08
CA VAL A 482 4.99 38.90 -2.28
C VAL A 482 5.92 37.94 -1.52
N CYS A 483 7.22 38.20 -1.53
CA CYS A 483 8.20 37.41 -0.81
C CYS A 483 7.97 37.34 0.70
N ALA A 484 7.47 38.42 1.32
CA ALA A 484 7.16 38.41 2.73
C ALA A 484 6.06 37.38 3.07
N TYR A 485 5.02 37.24 2.23
CA TYR A 485 3.99 36.22 2.39
C TYR A 485 4.53 34.79 2.16
N PHE A 486 5.34 34.56 1.12
CA PHE A 486 5.94 33.24 0.89
C PHE A 486 6.98 32.82 1.96
N GLN A 487 7.72 33.78 2.51
CA GLN A 487 8.67 33.52 3.61
C GLN A 487 7.94 33.15 4.90
N GLU A 488 6.81 33.79 5.20
CA GLU A 488 5.97 33.43 6.35
C GLU A 488 5.26 32.07 6.18
N ALA A 489 4.77 31.74 4.98
CA ALA A 489 4.24 30.41 4.67
C ALA A 489 5.27 29.30 4.98
N VAL A 490 6.51 29.49 4.50
CA VAL A 490 7.65 28.59 4.75
C VAL A 490 8.07 28.56 6.23
N ARG A 491 7.94 29.66 6.97
CA ARG A 491 8.26 29.74 8.40
C ARG A 491 7.27 28.94 9.25
N LEU A 492 6.00 28.88 8.83
CA LEU A 492 4.94 28.16 9.53
C LEU A 492 4.96 26.66 9.24
N ASP A 493 5.13 26.27 7.96
CA ASP A 493 5.30 24.87 7.56
C ASP A 493 6.28 24.74 6.38
N SER A 494 7.52 24.37 6.70
CA SER A 494 8.59 24.19 5.71
C SER A 494 8.50 22.85 4.95
N THR A 495 7.58 21.95 5.31
CA THR A 495 7.44 20.62 4.66
C THR A 495 6.54 20.64 3.44
N LEU A 496 5.57 21.57 3.40
CA LEU A 496 4.61 21.74 2.31
C LEU A 496 5.19 22.46 1.08
N PHE A 497 6.27 23.24 1.24
CA PHE A 497 6.75 24.15 0.21
C PHE A 497 8.25 23.99 -0.08
N ASN A 498 8.62 24.06 -1.37
CA ASN A 498 10.01 23.97 -1.78
C ASN A 498 10.79 25.25 -1.42
N LEU A 499 11.46 25.17 -0.26
CA LEU A 499 12.28 26.21 0.35
C LEU A 499 13.35 26.80 -0.58
N GLN A 500 13.93 25.96 -1.45
CA GLN A 500 14.96 26.39 -2.38
C GLN A 500 14.34 27.20 -3.54
N ARG A 501 13.20 26.76 -4.08
CA ARG A 501 12.49 27.45 -5.17
C ARG A 501 11.94 28.81 -4.73
N ILE A 502 11.36 28.90 -3.53
CA ILE A 502 10.88 30.18 -2.97
C ILE A 502 12.06 31.14 -2.71
N ARG A 503 13.20 30.63 -2.24
CA ARG A 503 14.42 31.45 -2.10
C ARG A 503 14.91 31.97 -3.45
N THR A 504 15.10 31.11 -4.44
CA THR A 504 15.55 31.47 -5.80
C THR A 504 14.62 32.51 -6.45
N TRP A 505 13.30 32.35 -6.33
CA TRP A 505 12.33 33.33 -6.79
C TRP A 505 12.46 34.68 -6.06
N CYS A 506 12.66 34.65 -4.73
CA CYS A 506 12.81 35.85 -3.92
C CYS A 506 14.16 36.56 -4.03
N THR A 507 15.24 35.85 -4.35
CA THR A 507 16.55 36.44 -4.64
C THR A 507 16.68 36.90 -6.08
N GLY A 508 15.78 36.47 -6.98
CA GLY A 508 15.82 36.80 -8.40
C GLY A 508 16.88 36.01 -9.17
N GLU A 509 17.38 34.91 -8.62
CA GLU A 509 18.28 33.99 -9.33
C GLU A 509 17.51 33.21 -10.40
N ALA A 510 18.07 33.05 -11.60
CA ALA A 510 17.37 32.42 -12.72
C ALA A 510 17.22 30.90 -12.54
N GLU A 511 16.02 30.36 -12.79
CA GLU A 511 15.81 28.91 -12.89
C GLU A 511 16.65 28.31 -14.05
N PRO A 512 17.23 27.11 -13.90
CA PRO A 512 18.04 26.47 -14.96
C PRO A 512 17.17 26.07 -16.17
N GLU A 513 17.60 26.44 -17.38
CA GLU A 513 16.84 26.15 -18.61
C GLU A 513 16.67 24.64 -18.88
N GLY A 514 15.43 24.22 -19.14
CA GLY A 514 15.10 22.87 -19.60
C GLY A 514 15.63 22.58 -21.00
N GLY A 515 16.28 21.42 -21.16
CA GLY A 515 16.98 21.05 -22.41
C GLY A 515 16.06 20.78 -23.61
N CYS A 516 16.65 20.89 -24.80
CA CYS A 516 16.03 20.64 -26.12
C CYS A 516 15.26 19.30 -26.19
N ARG A 517 14.08 19.30 -26.84
CA ARG A 517 13.27 18.13 -27.19
C ARG A 517 12.80 18.23 -28.65
N VAL A 518 12.41 17.11 -29.26
CA VAL A 518 11.71 17.07 -30.56
C VAL A 518 10.37 16.35 -30.43
N ILE A 519 9.38 16.77 -31.23
CA ILE A 519 8.08 16.09 -31.32
C ILE A 519 8.27 14.73 -32.03
N GLY A 520 7.84 13.63 -31.42
CA GLY A 520 8.09 12.26 -31.89
C GLY A 520 6.89 11.31 -31.81
N ASN A 521 7.01 10.15 -32.47
CA ASN A 521 6.12 8.98 -32.38
C ASN A 521 4.66 9.11 -32.88
N ILE A 522 4.30 10.21 -33.55
CA ILE A 522 2.96 10.45 -34.16
C ILE A 522 3.06 10.63 -35.68
N LYS A 523 2.01 10.26 -36.44
CA LYS A 523 2.07 10.18 -37.92
C LYS A 523 1.93 11.50 -38.69
N ALA A 524 1.61 12.63 -38.04
CA ALA A 524 1.33 13.89 -38.74
C ALA A 524 1.76 15.15 -37.94
N ALA A 525 0.96 15.56 -36.95
CA ALA A 525 1.17 16.77 -36.15
C ALA A 525 0.41 16.66 -34.80
N ILE A 526 0.73 17.51 -33.83
CA ILE A 526 0.03 17.63 -32.55
C ILE A 526 -0.50 19.05 -32.29
N ALA A 527 -1.63 19.16 -31.60
CA ALA A 527 -2.12 20.43 -31.08
C ALA A 527 -1.31 20.92 -29.88
N LEU A 528 -0.72 22.11 -30.01
CA LEU A 528 -0.28 22.95 -28.90
C LEU A 528 -1.51 23.70 -28.36
N ARG A 529 -1.75 23.68 -27.05
CA ARG A 529 -2.95 24.24 -26.42
C ARG A 529 -2.67 25.30 -25.35
N SER A 530 -3.67 26.15 -25.08
CA SER A 530 -3.59 27.25 -24.09
C SER A 530 -3.67 26.76 -22.63
N ARG A 531 -4.24 25.58 -22.41
CA ARG A 531 -4.27 24.85 -21.13
C ARG A 531 -3.96 23.36 -21.35
N PRO A 532 -3.61 22.60 -20.30
CA PRO A 532 -3.63 21.14 -20.37
C PRO A 532 -4.99 20.62 -20.84
N LEU A 533 -4.97 19.45 -21.49
CA LEU A 533 -6.19 18.68 -21.77
C LEU A 533 -6.79 18.23 -20.44
N SER A 534 -8.12 18.31 -20.33
CA SER A 534 -8.84 17.60 -19.28
C SER A 534 -8.74 16.08 -19.50
N THR A 535 -8.93 15.31 -18.43
CA THR A 535 -8.95 13.84 -18.47
C THR A 535 -9.94 13.31 -19.51
N LEU A 536 -11.05 14.00 -19.73
CA LEU A 536 -12.05 13.67 -20.75
C LEU A 536 -11.53 13.93 -22.18
N GLU A 537 -11.00 15.12 -22.47
CA GLU A 537 -10.43 15.44 -23.80
C GLU A 537 -9.24 14.52 -24.15
N ALA A 538 -8.41 14.19 -23.15
CA ALA A 538 -7.32 13.22 -23.27
C ALA A 538 -7.81 11.79 -23.57
N ARG A 539 -8.95 11.39 -22.97
CA ARG A 539 -9.60 10.08 -23.18
C ARG A 539 -10.37 10.01 -24.51
N GLU A 540 -10.86 11.12 -25.04
CA GLU A 540 -11.38 11.17 -26.42
C GLU A 540 -10.25 11.10 -27.44
N LEU A 541 -9.15 11.85 -27.23
CA LEU A 541 -7.97 11.80 -28.09
C LEU A 541 -7.34 10.40 -28.17
N SER A 542 -7.31 9.66 -27.07
CA SER A 542 -6.69 8.31 -27.04
C SER A 542 -7.46 7.24 -27.82
N LYS A 543 -8.70 7.49 -28.26
CA LYS A 543 -9.49 6.58 -29.10
C LYS A 543 -9.03 6.56 -30.58
N TYR A 544 -8.22 7.54 -31.01
CA TYR A 544 -7.87 7.71 -32.42
C TYR A 544 -6.39 7.35 -32.68
N GLU A 545 -6.15 6.17 -33.26
CA GLU A 545 -4.79 5.70 -33.57
C GLU A 545 -4.13 6.38 -34.79
N ASN A 546 -4.92 7.05 -35.64
CA ASN A 546 -4.43 7.75 -36.84
C ASN A 546 -5.02 9.16 -36.94
N LEU A 547 -4.18 10.19 -36.80
CA LEU A 547 -4.52 11.61 -36.96
C LEU A 547 -4.65 12.05 -38.44
N ALA A 548 -5.29 11.23 -39.28
CA ALA A 548 -5.50 11.54 -40.70
C ALA A 548 -6.73 12.45 -40.94
N GLU A 549 -7.69 12.47 -40.01
CA GLU A 549 -8.96 13.19 -40.12
C GLU A 549 -9.09 14.25 -39.02
N TRP A 550 -8.22 15.27 -39.05
CA TRP A 550 -8.23 16.36 -38.06
C TRP A 550 -9.59 17.08 -37.94
N ASP A 551 -10.39 17.11 -39.02
CA ASP A 551 -11.69 17.76 -39.04
C ASP A 551 -12.82 16.95 -38.37
N SER A 552 -12.64 15.64 -38.12
CA SER A 552 -13.68 14.77 -37.52
C SER A 552 -13.61 14.66 -35.99
N LEU A 553 -12.57 15.20 -35.36
CA LEU A 553 -12.34 15.05 -33.91
C LEU A 553 -13.27 15.93 -33.06
N PRO A 554 -13.99 15.38 -32.06
CA PRO A 554 -14.92 16.11 -31.19
C PRO A 554 -14.20 16.81 -30.02
N LEU A 555 -13.26 17.71 -30.33
CA LEU A 555 -12.43 18.41 -29.34
C LEU A 555 -12.69 19.91 -29.36
N ASN A 556 -12.68 20.55 -28.19
CA ASN A 556 -12.82 22.00 -28.11
C ASN A 556 -11.70 22.69 -28.92
N ARG A 557 -12.09 23.52 -29.88
CA ARG A 557 -11.21 24.28 -30.79
C ARG A 557 -10.74 25.62 -30.19
N GLU A 558 -11.40 26.15 -29.16
CA GLU A 558 -11.06 27.41 -28.48
C GLU A 558 -9.74 27.35 -27.72
N THR A 559 -9.32 26.15 -27.30
CA THR A 559 -8.04 25.95 -26.59
C THR A 559 -6.88 25.60 -27.51
N LEU A 560 -7.11 25.48 -28.83
CA LEU A 560 -6.07 25.19 -29.81
C LEU A 560 -5.28 26.47 -30.13
N LEU A 561 -3.99 26.48 -29.80
CA LEU A 561 -3.09 27.57 -30.20
C LEU A 561 -2.60 27.39 -31.64
N ARG A 562 -2.07 26.19 -31.94
CA ARG A 562 -1.59 25.81 -33.28
C ARG A 562 -1.36 24.31 -33.39
N LEU A 563 -1.17 23.83 -34.62
CA LEU A 563 -0.56 22.54 -34.88
C LEU A 563 0.98 22.66 -34.92
N VAL A 564 1.66 21.65 -34.40
CA VAL A 564 3.12 21.50 -34.39
C VAL A 564 3.45 20.19 -35.13
N PRO A 565 4.25 20.23 -36.22
CA PRO A 565 4.55 19.05 -37.02
C PRO A 565 5.48 18.06 -36.30
N LEU A 566 5.47 16.81 -36.74
CA LEU A 566 6.46 15.81 -36.33
C LEU A 566 7.89 16.31 -36.60
N GLY A 567 8.82 16.03 -35.68
CA GLY A 567 10.22 16.41 -35.80
C GLY A 567 10.53 17.88 -35.44
N ALA A 568 9.52 18.70 -35.13
CA ALA A 568 9.75 20.07 -34.67
C ALA A 568 10.55 20.09 -33.36
N GLU A 569 11.59 20.93 -33.30
CA GLU A 569 12.31 21.23 -32.08
C GLU A 569 11.47 22.11 -31.15
N VAL A 570 11.45 21.74 -29.87
CA VAL A 570 10.69 22.40 -28.82
C VAL A 570 11.53 22.44 -27.54
N ARG A 571 11.38 23.50 -26.74
CA ARG A 571 12.00 23.54 -25.41
C ARG A 571 11.01 23.06 -24.36
N LEU A 572 11.42 22.12 -23.52
CA LEU A 572 10.64 21.69 -22.36
C LEU A 572 10.72 22.78 -21.28
N ILE A 573 9.57 23.36 -20.92
CA ILE A 573 9.46 24.35 -19.84
C ILE A 573 9.12 23.67 -18.51
N GLU A 574 8.17 22.74 -18.55
CA GLU A 574 7.56 22.14 -17.36
C GLU A 574 7.06 20.73 -17.69
N GLU A 575 7.14 19.83 -16.72
CA GLU A 575 6.60 18.49 -16.81
C GLU A 575 5.53 18.31 -15.72
N GLY A 576 4.25 18.28 -16.12
CA GLY A 576 3.12 18.04 -15.21
C GLY A 576 2.86 16.55 -14.99
N GLY A 577 1.64 16.17 -14.58
CA GLY A 577 1.22 14.76 -14.51
C GLY A 577 1.17 14.12 -15.90
N ASP A 578 0.16 14.50 -16.69
CA ASP A 578 -0.11 13.95 -18.04
C ASP A 578 0.23 14.91 -19.19
N TYR A 579 0.79 16.09 -18.90
CA TYR A 579 1.18 17.09 -19.90
C TYR A 579 2.66 17.46 -19.86
N TYR A 580 3.18 17.92 -20.99
CA TYR A 580 4.37 18.77 -21.06
C TYR A 580 3.95 20.19 -21.40
N ARG A 581 4.54 21.18 -20.72
CA ARG A 581 4.50 22.59 -21.14
C ARG A 581 5.75 22.84 -21.97
N ILE A 582 5.57 23.30 -23.20
CA ILE A 582 6.65 23.49 -24.17
C ILE A 582 6.63 24.89 -24.76
N ARG A 583 7.81 25.33 -25.22
CA ARG A 583 7.96 26.52 -26.08
C ARG A 583 8.27 26.07 -27.50
N VAL A 584 7.48 26.55 -28.46
CA VAL A 584 7.66 26.32 -29.91
C VAL A 584 7.59 27.66 -30.61
N GLU A 585 8.63 28.04 -31.35
CA GLU A 585 8.70 29.32 -32.10
C GLU A 585 8.32 30.56 -31.25
N GLY A 586 8.72 30.57 -29.97
CA GLY A 586 8.43 31.65 -29.01
C GLY A 586 7.06 31.55 -28.31
N GLN A 587 6.13 30.73 -28.81
CA GLN A 587 4.83 30.51 -28.18
C GLN A 587 4.90 29.42 -27.11
N ASN A 588 4.41 29.71 -25.91
CA ASN A 588 4.25 28.71 -24.85
C ASN A 588 2.90 27.99 -25.02
N GLY A 589 2.86 26.69 -24.71
CA GLY A 589 1.60 25.95 -24.63
C GLY A 589 1.78 24.53 -24.09
N TYR A 590 0.68 23.80 -24.03
CA TYR A 590 0.61 22.47 -23.44
C TYR A 590 0.38 21.41 -24.52
N ILE A 591 1.04 20.26 -24.36
CA ILE A 591 0.82 19.03 -25.13
C ILE A 591 0.67 17.85 -24.16
N GLN A 592 0.01 16.78 -24.59
CA GLN A 592 -0.07 15.55 -23.80
C GLN A 592 1.28 14.83 -23.79
N LYS A 593 1.68 14.23 -22.66
CA LYS A 593 2.94 13.48 -22.55
C LYS A 593 3.01 12.30 -23.48
N THR A 594 1.88 11.61 -23.63
CA THR A 594 1.77 10.40 -24.43
C THR A 594 0.58 10.49 -25.39
N TYR A 595 0.71 9.82 -26.53
CA TYR A 595 -0.34 9.67 -27.52
C TYR A 595 -0.39 8.20 -27.95
N GLY A 596 -1.54 7.54 -27.78
CA GLY A 596 -1.64 6.07 -27.99
C GLY A 596 -0.58 5.26 -27.21
N GLY A 597 -0.25 5.70 -25.99
CA GLY A 597 0.78 5.08 -25.14
C GLY A 597 2.24 5.39 -25.53
N ARG A 598 2.49 6.22 -26.55
CA ARG A 598 3.85 6.59 -27.00
C ARG A 598 4.24 7.99 -26.52
N PRO A 599 5.48 8.23 -26.07
CA PRO A 599 5.90 9.55 -25.62
C PRO A 599 5.96 10.55 -26.79
N THR A 600 5.35 11.71 -26.57
CA THR A 600 5.20 12.80 -27.55
C THR A 600 6.49 13.61 -27.71
N LEU A 601 7.30 13.73 -26.65
CA LEU A 601 8.60 14.36 -26.68
C LEU A 601 9.72 13.33 -26.65
N LEU A 602 10.68 13.50 -27.54
CA LEU A 602 11.95 12.79 -27.54
C LEU A 602 13.08 13.78 -27.21
N PRO A 603 14.22 13.34 -26.64
CA PRO A 603 15.42 14.16 -26.57
C PRO A 603 15.87 14.59 -27.97
N CYS A 604 16.34 15.82 -28.14
CA CYS A 604 17.09 16.18 -29.35
C CYS A 604 18.33 15.28 -29.47
N GLU A 605 18.68 14.85 -30.68
CA GLU A 605 19.87 14.02 -30.90
C GLU A 605 21.12 14.80 -30.47
N ALA A 606 21.93 14.20 -29.62
CA ALA A 606 23.21 14.78 -29.24
C ALA A 606 24.18 14.62 -30.41
N GLU A 607 24.70 15.72 -30.94
CA GLU A 607 25.74 15.73 -31.97
C GLU A 607 26.90 14.80 -31.57
N GLY A 608 27.28 13.87 -32.45
CA GLY A 608 28.43 12.97 -32.24
C GLY A 608 28.16 11.46 -32.33
N ALA A 609 26.93 11.02 -32.63
CA ALA A 609 26.70 9.64 -33.07
C ALA A 609 27.37 9.40 -34.45
N GLY A 610 28.06 8.26 -34.61
CA GLY A 610 28.52 7.81 -35.93
C GLY A 610 27.35 7.58 -36.87
N THR A 611 27.59 7.57 -38.18
CA THR A 611 26.48 7.43 -39.15
C THR A 611 25.75 6.09 -38.93
N PRO A 612 24.43 5.99 -39.24
CA PRO A 612 23.68 4.74 -39.08
C PRO A 612 24.33 3.54 -39.80
N GLU A 613 25.00 3.81 -40.91
CA GLU A 613 25.81 2.85 -41.68
C GLU A 613 27.01 2.32 -40.87
N GLN A 614 27.77 3.20 -40.20
CA GLN A 614 28.89 2.80 -39.32
C GLN A 614 28.40 1.97 -38.13
N ALA A 615 27.28 2.37 -37.51
CA ALA A 615 26.68 1.62 -36.41
C ALA A 615 26.24 0.20 -36.85
N SER A 616 25.66 0.07 -38.05
CA SER A 616 25.27 -1.24 -38.61
C SER A 616 26.47 -2.14 -38.91
N ILE A 617 27.58 -1.59 -39.41
CA ILE A 617 28.81 -2.35 -39.67
C ILE A 617 29.43 -2.85 -38.35
N GLN A 618 29.49 -1.98 -37.33
CA GLN A 618 29.96 -2.35 -36.00
C GLN A 618 29.05 -3.40 -35.33
N ALA A 619 27.72 -3.29 -35.52
CA ALA A 619 26.75 -4.25 -35.00
C ALA A 619 26.95 -5.64 -35.60
N GLY A 620 27.23 -5.74 -36.91
CA GLY A 620 27.54 -7.01 -37.57
C GLY A 620 28.79 -7.70 -37.00
N LYS A 621 29.87 -6.94 -36.73
CA LYS A 621 31.07 -7.48 -36.05
C LYS A 621 30.76 -7.96 -34.64
N LEU A 622 30.00 -7.18 -33.87
CA LEU A 622 29.63 -7.52 -32.50
C LEU A 622 28.69 -8.75 -32.43
N GLN A 623 27.80 -8.90 -33.42
CA GLN A 623 26.94 -10.07 -33.59
C GLN A 623 27.77 -11.35 -33.78
N GLU A 624 28.83 -11.33 -34.58
CA GLU A 624 29.69 -12.49 -34.79
C GLU A 624 30.38 -12.92 -33.48
N ILE A 625 30.98 -11.96 -32.76
CA ILE A 625 31.64 -12.18 -31.48
C ILE A 625 30.68 -12.76 -30.42
N LEU A 626 29.49 -12.17 -30.29
CA LEU A 626 28.50 -12.63 -29.30
C LEU A 626 27.79 -13.92 -29.73
N GLY A 627 27.65 -14.18 -31.04
CA GLY A 627 27.18 -15.45 -31.57
C GLY A 627 28.09 -16.62 -31.20
N GLN A 628 29.42 -16.42 -31.25
CA GLN A 628 30.40 -17.41 -30.78
C GLN A 628 30.26 -17.68 -29.27
N ALA A 629 29.86 -16.68 -28.46
CA ALA A 629 29.61 -16.88 -27.04
C ALA A 629 28.42 -17.82 -26.78
N VAL A 630 27.35 -17.72 -27.57
CA VAL A 630 26.18 -18.61 -27.48
C VAL A 630 26.56 -20.06 -27.77
N SER A 631 27.29 -20.31 -28.87
CA SER A 631 27.67 -21.69 -29.27
C SER A 631 28.74 -22.30 -28.36
N SER A 632 29.57 -21.47 -27.72
CA SER A 632 30.79 -21.92 -27.04
C SER A 632 30.74 -21.77 -25.51
N TRP A 633 29.65 -21.25 -24.94
CA TRP A 633 29.56 -20.89 -23.51
C TRP A 633 30.04 -22.00 -22.57
N SER A 634 29.52 -23.21 -22.72
CA SER A 634 29.87 -24.36 -21.86
C SER A 634 31.32 -24.83 -22.04
N VAL A 635 31.91 -24.61 -23.22
CA VAL A 635 33.33 -24.91 -23.50
C VAL A 635 34.23 -23.84 -22.90
N LEU A 636 33.84 -22.56 -22.99
CA LEU A 636 34.55 -21.44 -22.36
C LEU A 636 34.50 -21.57 -20.85
N GLN A 637 33.32 -21.81 -20.26
CA GLN A 637 33.12 -22.02 -18.82
C GLN A 637 34.01 -23.14 -18.27
N LYS A 638 34.13 -24.28 -18.99
CA LYS A 638 35.03 -25.38 -18.59
C LYS A 638 36.52 -25.07 -18.75
N LYS A 639 36.89 -24.11 -19.60
CA LYS A 639 38.29 -23.71 -19.85
C LYS A 639 38.74 -22.51 -19.00
N THR A 640 37.81 -21.68 -18.55
CA THR A 640 38.10 -20.49 -17.74
C THR A 640 38.35 -20.89 -16.29
N THR A 641 39.61 -20.75 -15.84
CA THR A 641 39.94 -20.80 -14.41
C THR A 641 39.19 -19.67 -13.68
N GLN A 642 38.29 -20.02 -12.77
CA GLN A 642 37.52 -19.08 -11.95
C GLN A 642 38.10 -18.94 -10.53
N SER A 643 39.39 -18.63 -10.40
CA SER A 643 40.00 -18.37 -9.10
C SER A 643 39.90 -16.88 -8.71
N TYR A 644 40.13 -16.57 -7.43
CA TYR A 644 40.16 -15.18 -6.96
C TYR A 644 41.18 -14.32 -7.74
N GLN A 645 42.34 -14.89 -8.09
CA GLN A 645 43.37 -14.18 -8.86
C GLN A 645 42.96 -13.84 -10.30
N SER A 646 42.05 -14.62 -10.91
CA SER A 646 41.59 -14.40 -12.29
C SER A 646 40.31 -13.56 -12.38
N THR A 647 39.45 -13.62 -11.36
CA THR A 647 38.11 -12.99 -11.36
C THR A 647 37.97 -11.83 -10.37
N GLY A 648 38.84 -11.74 -9.36
CA GLY A 648 38.70 -10.80 -8.25
C GLY A 648 37.49 -11.07 -7.35
N THR A 649 36.94 -12.28 -7.33
CA THR A 649 35.83 -12.66 -6.44
C THR A 649 36.06 -14.07 -5.89
N LEU A 650 35.58 -14.34 -4.68
CA LEU A 650 35.52 -15.69 -4.11
C LEU A 650 34.30 -16.46 -4.63
N TYR A 651 33.33 -15.75 -5.18
CA TYR A 651 32.06 -16.24 -5.70
C TYR A 651 31.96 -15.87 -7.19
N PRO A 652 32.58 -16.64 -8.10
CA PRO A 652 32.52 -16.39 -9.54
C PRO A 652 31.19 -16.76 -10.20
N GLU A 653 30.39 -17.62 -9.56
CA GLU A 653 29.04 -18.02 -9.98
C GLU A 653 28.02 -16.88 -9.83
N PHE A 654 28.22 -16.00 -8.84
CA PHE A 654 27.38 -14.82 -8.62
C PHE A 654 28.00 -13.57 -9.28
N GLY A 655 27.13 -12.71 -9.79
CA GLY A 655 27.49 -11.40 -10.31
C GLY A 655 28.19 -11.38 -11.68
N VAL A 656 28.76 -10.22 -12.01
CA VAL A 656 29.31 -9.95 -13.36
C VAL A 656 30.75 -10.43 -13.56
N ARG A 657 31.53 -10.66 -12.49
CA ARG A 657 32.98 -10.88 -12.58
C ARG A 657 33.34 -12.24 -13.20
N GLY A 658 32.76 -13.35 -12.72
CA GLY A 658 33.01 -14.67 -13.30
C GLY A 658 32.43 -14.83 -14.70
N ARG A 659 31.24 -14.25 -14.95
CA ARG A 659 30.60 -14.21 -16.29
C ARG A 659 31.43 -13.43 -17.30
N TYR A 660 32.01 -12.29 -16.89
CA TYR A 660 32.99 -11.57 -17.72
C TYR A 660 34.27 -12.39 -17.95
N ALA A 661 34.78 -13.14 -16.97
CA ALA A 661 35.95 -14.00 -17.16
C ALA A 661 35.71 -15.14 -18.20
N ILE A 662 34.47 -15.64 -18.33
CA ILE A 662 34.07 -16.57 -19.40
C ILE A 662 34.06 -15.87 -20.76
N LEU A 663 33.57 -14.63 -20.83
CA LEU A 663 33.47 -13.84 -22.07
C LEU A 663 34.77 -13.19 -22.53
N LYS A 664 35.71 -12.90 -21.63
CA LYS A 664 36.95 -12.15 -21.87
C LYS A 664 37.78 -12.61 -23.09
N PRO A 665 37.87 -13.92 -23.43
CA PRO A 665 38.56 -14.37 -24.64
C PRO A 665 37.90 -13.92 -25.95
N LEU A 666 36.58 -13.70 -25.95
CA LEU A 666 35.81 -13.24 -27.11
C LEU A 666 35.64 -11.71 -27.12
N ILE A 667 35.38 -11.12 -25.95
CA ILE A 667 35.08 -9.69 -25.82
C ILE A 667 35.72 -9.11 -24.55
N ASN A 668 36.55 -8.09 -24.74
CA ASN A 668 37.29 -7.40 -23.69
C ASN A 668 37.50 -5.92 -24.09
N PRO A 669 37.99 -5.05 -23.19
CA PRO A 669 38.17 -3.64 -23.48
C PRO A 669 38.93 -3.35 -24.77
N ALA A 670 40.03 -4.04 -25.08
CA ALA A 670 40.81 -3.74 -26.29
C ALA A 670 40.02 -3.99 -27.59
N ILE A 671 39.24 -5.07 -27.64
CA ILE A 671 38.35 -5.39 -28.79
C ILE A 671 37.23 -4.34 -28.91
N LEU A 672 36.67 -3.89 -27.78
CA LEU A 672 35.66 -2.84 -27.76
C LEU A 672 36.23 -1.46 -28.17
N GLU A 673 37.46 -1.14 -27.77
CA GLU A 673 38.15 0.09 -28.17
C GLU A 673 38.42 0.12 -29.68
N GLU A 674 38.84 -1.01 -30.26
CA GLU A 674 39.02 -1.17 -31.71
C GLU A 674 37.68 -1.06 -32.46
N LEU A 675 36.61 -1.68 -31.93
CA LEU A 675 35.29 -1.65 -32.54
C LEU A 675 34.70 -0.24 -32.59
N VAL A 676 34.77 0.50 -31.48
CA VAL A 676 34.10 1.80 -31.29
C VAL A 676 35.00 2.99 -31.69
N GLY A 677 36.33 2.81 -31.72
CA GLY A 677 37.29 3.88 -32.00
C GLY A 677 37.49 4.86 -30.84
N GLU A 678 37.19 4.45 -29.61
CA GLU A 678 37.30 5.25 -28.39
C GLU A 678 37.86 4.41 -27.24
N LYS A 679 38.60 5.03 -26.32
CA LYS A 679 39.07 4.35 -25.10
C LYS A 679 37.91 4.03 -24.17
N VAL A 680 37.85 2.80 -23.64
CA VAL A 680 36.78 2.35 -22.72
C VAL A 680 36.88 3.08 -21.38
N TYR A 681 38.11 3.27 -20.90
CA TYR A 681 38.41 3.97 -19.66
C TYR A 681 39.18 5.26 -19.93
N ARG A 682 38.86 6.32 -19.19
CA ARG A 682 39.66 7.56 -19.13
C ARG A 682 40.88 7.38 -18.23
N SER A 683 40.71 6.69 -17.11
CA SER A 683 41.72 6.43 -16.09
C SER A 683 41.29 5.25 -15.19
N GLY A 684 42.22 4.75 -14.38
CA GLY A 684 41.99 3.66 -13.43
C GLY A 684 43.09 2.60 -13.49
N PRO A 685 42.99 1.53 -12.68
CA PRO A 685 44.04 0.52 -12.52
C PRO A 685 44.10 -0.50 -13.67
N HIS A 686 43.46 -0.23 -14.80
CA HIS A 686 43.30 -1.18 -15.90
C HIS A 686 44.39 -1.02 -16.96
N ARG A 687 44.90 -2.13 -17.50
CA ARG A 687 45.99 -2.16 -18.50
C ARG A 687 45.52 -2.87 -19.76
N GLY A 688 45.02 -2.11 -20.73
CA GLY A 688 44.45 -2.65 -21.97
C GLY A 688 43.29 -3.61 -21.70
N ALA A 689 43.38 -4.85 -22.18
CA ALA A 689 42.37 -5.87 -21.95
C ALA A 689 42.31 -6.43 -20.51
N ASN A 690 43.26 -6.07 -19.63
CA ASN A 690 43.35 -6.58 -18.27
C ASN A 690 42.81 -5.58 -17.25
N ILE A 691 41.84 -6.04 -16.46
CA ILE A 691 41.27 -5.34 -15.31
C ILE A 691 42.04 -5.82 -14.07
N ASP A 692 42.68 -4.91 -13.36
CA ASP A 692 43.12 -5.15 -11.99
C ASP A 692 41.91 -5.05 -11.05
N TYR A 693 41.68 -6.11 -10.26
CA TYR A 693 40.62 -6.19 -9.25
C TYR A 693 41.14 -6.03 -7.82
N THR A 694 42.45 -5.87 -7.65
CA THR A 694 43.16 -5.85 -6.35
C THR A 694 43.59 -4.47 -5.89
N ASP A 695 43.46 -3.46 -6.75
CA ASP A 695 43.64 -2.06 -6.38
C ASP A 695 42.46 -1.58 -5.50
N GLU A 696 42.79 -1.11 -4.29
CA GLU A 696 41.86 -0.60 -3.28
C GLU A 696 42.00 0.92 -3.05
N GLU A 697 42.78 1.61 -3.88
CA GLU A 697 43.04 3.05 -3.85
C GLU A 697 42.58 3.75 -5.14
N ALA A 698 42.37 2.99 -6.23
CA ALA A 698 41.79 3.47 -7.48
C ALA A 698 40.66 2.57 -8.01
N PHE A 699 39.80 3.11 -8.88
CA PHE A 699 38.84 2.36 -9.67
C PHE A 699 38.80 2.84 -11.12
N GLY A 700 38.20 2.05 -12.02
CA GLY A 700 38.07 2.42 -13.44
C GLY A 700 37.02 3.51 -13.68
N TYR A 701 37.46 4.64 -14.22
CA TYR A 701 36.61 5.74 -14.70
C TYR A 701 36.30 5.49 -16.18
N TYR A 702 35.05 5.22 -16.52
CA TYR A 702 34.65 4.99 -17.91
C TYR A 702 34.71 6.29 -18.73
N ASN A 703 34.81 6.13 -20.05
CA ASN A 703 34.73 7.23 -20.99
C ASN A 703 33.28 7.42 -21.49
N PRO A 704 32.59 8.53 -21.17
CA PRO A 704 31.27 8.83 -21.70
C PRO A 704 31.24 8.86 -23.24
N ALA A 705 32.34 9.25 -23.91
CA ALA A 705 32.39 9.30 -25.37
C ALA A 705 32.33 7.90 -26.01
N PHE A 706 33.06 6.93 -25.42
CA PHE A 706 32.96 5.51 -25.79
C PHE A 706 31.53 5.00 -25.63
N LEU A 707 30.87 5.29 -24.50
CA LEU A 707 29.51 4.82 -24.25
C LEU A 707 28.49 5.45 -25.22
N LYS A 708 28.61 6.76 -25.49
CA LYS A 708 27.76 7.47 -26.47
C LYS A 708 27.89 6.90 -27.89
N LYS A 709 29.10 6.53 -28.31
CA LYS A 709 29.33 5.88 -29.62
C LYS A 709 28.94 4.39 -29.66
N LEU A 710 29.01 3.68 -28.54
CA LEU A 710 28.60 2.27 -28.45
C LEU A 710 27.08 2.09 -28.47
N LEU A 711 26.30 3.04 -27.94
CA LEU A 711 24.84 2.91 -27.82
C LEU A 711 24.11 2.74 -29.18
N PRO A 712 24.41 3.48 -30.26
CA PRO A 712 23.85 3.23 -31.59
C PRO A 712 24.13 1.81 -32.10
N THR A 713 25.35 1.32 -31.88
CA THR A 713 25.79 -0.03 -32.30
C THR A 713 25.06 -1.12 -31.53
N LEU A 714 24.85 -0.96 -30.22
CA LEU A 714 24.01 -1.86 -29.43
C LEU A 714 22.53 -1.80 -29.84
N THR A 715 22.04 -0.62 -30.24
CA THR A 715 20.66 -0.44 -30.73
C THR A 715 20.43 -1.18 -32.04
N SER A 716 21.31 -0.95 -33.03
CA SER A 716 21.29 -1.69 -34.30
C SER A 716 21.42 -3.21 -34.12
N LEU A 717 22.22 -3.65 -33.15
CA LEU A 717 22.32 -5.07 -32.80
C LEU A 717 21.03 -5.61 -32.15
N SER A 718 20.37 -4.83 -31.27
CA SER A 718 19.10 -5.23 -30.67
C SER A 718 17.93 -5.33 -31.65
N ASP A 719 17.97 -4.58 -32.75
CA ASP A 719 16.96 -4.67 -33.82
C ASP A 719 17.10 -5.97 -34.65
N ASN A 720 18.24 -6.66 -34.56
CA ASN A 720 18.46 -7.95 -35.21
C ASN A 720 17.75 -9.10 -34.47
N LYS A 721 16.52 -9.40 -34.92
CA LYS A 721 15.69 -10.50 -34.39
C LYS A 721 16.37 -11.87 -34.37
N LEU A 722 17.28 -12.19 -35.30
CA LEU A 722 17.99 -13.47 -35.31
C LEU A 722 19.00 -13.54 -34.18
N PHE A 723 19.78 -12.47 -33.98
CA PHE A 723 20.72 -12.33 -32.87
C PHE A 723 20.01 -12.39 -31.51
N VAL A 724 18.88 -11.68 -31.36
CA VAL A 724 18.08 -11.72 -30.13
C VAL A 724 17.58 -13.14 -29.86
N LYS A 725 16.99 -13.80 -30.87
CA LYS A 725 16.47 -15.17 -30.74
C LYS A 725 17.55 -16.19 -30.38
N SER A 726 18.75 -16.11 -30.98
CA SER A 726 19.85 -17.04 -30.64
C SER A 726 20.41 -16.79 -29.24
N THR A 727 20.48 -15.53 -28.81
CA THR A 727 21.15 -15.13 -27.56
C THR A 727 20.22 -15.20 -26.34
N GLN A 728 18.89 -15.20 -26.53
CA GLN A 728 17.88 -15.25 -25.46
C GLN A 728 18.10 -16.38 -24.43
N GLY A 729 18.47 -17.58 -24.88
CA GLY A 729 18.70 -18.73 -23.99
C GLY A 729 19.95 -18.56 -23.10
N LEU A 730 20.96 -17.84 -23.59
CA LEU A 730 22.14 -17.47 -22.81
C LEU A 730 21.79 -16.36 -21.81
N TYR A 731 21.07 -15.32 -22.25
CA TYR A 731 20.58 -14.25 -21.40
C TYR A 731 19.74 -14.79 -20.22
N ASN A 732 18.75 -15.64 -20.49
CA ASN A 732 17.82 -16.16 -19.48
C ASN A 732 18.50 -16.95 -18.36
N ARG A 733 19.60 -17.64 -18.67
CA ARG A 733 20.33 -18.49 -17.72
C ARG A 733 21.43 -17.74 -16.96
N GLU A 734 22.11 -16.81 -17.62
CA GLU A 734 23.33 -16.20 -17.08
C GLU A 734 23.18 -14.72 -16.71
N PHE A 735 22.33 -13.95 -17.40
CA PHE A 735 22.35 -12.49 -17.32
C PHE A 735 21.04 -11.85 -16.83
N ARG A 736 19.91 -12.55 -16.92
CA ARG A 736 18.60 -11.99 -16.54
C ARG A 736 18.59 -11.42 -15.12
N ASP A 737 18.93 -12.24 -14.15
CA ASP A 737 18.72 -11.90 -12.74
C ASP A 737 19.72 -10.81 -12.27
N VAL A 738 21.00 -10.93 -12.63
CA VAL A 738 22.00 -9.89 -12.32
C VAL A 738 21.66 -8.54 -12.99
N LEU A 739 21.13 -8.53 -14.21
CA LEU A 739 20.75 -7.27 -14.89
C LEU A 739 19.48 -6.65 -14.29
N ARG A 740 18.55 -7.45 -13.78
CA ARG A 740 17.40 -6.96 -12.98
C ARG A 740 17.88 -6.30 -11.69
N VAL A 741 18.80 -6.93 -10.96
CA VAL A 741 19.37 -6.35 -9.72
C VAL A 741 20.12 -5.04 -10.03
N PHE A 742 20.88 -4.98 -11.12
CA PHE A 742 21.48 -3.72 -11.60
C PHE A 742 20.43 -2.65 -11.93
N PHE A 743 19.29 -3.01 -12.51
CA PHE A 743 18.22 -2.04 -12.81
C PHE A 743 17.60 -1.50 -11.52
N GLN A 744 17.30 -2.37 -10.54
CA GLN A 744 16.71 -1.96 -9.26
C GLN A 744 17.67 -1.15 -8.37
N ALA A 745 18.98 -1.40 -8.48
CA ALA A 745 20.00 -0.67 -7.72
C ALA A 745 20.22 0.78 -8.20
N TYR A 746 19.85 1.14 -9.44
CA TYR A 746 20.08 2.48 -9.99
C TYR A 746 19.39 3.59 -9.17
N PRO A 747 18.07 3.60 -8.91
CA PRO A 747 17.42 4.67 -8.13
C PRO A 747 17.89 4.77 -6.67
N VAL A 748 18.42 3.68 -6.12
CA VAL A 748 18.91 3.60 -4.74
C VAL A 748 20.32 4.18 -4.61
N ALA A 749 21.22 3.84 -5.55
CA ALA A 749 22.65 4.12 -5.42
C ALA A 749 23.20 5.17 -6.40
N ALA A 750 22.55 5.42 -7.53
CA ALA A 750 23.00 6.43 -8.48
C ALA A 750 22.71 7.85 -7.98
N ASN A 751 23.66 8.74 -8.24
CA ASN A 751 23.60 10.19 -8.07
C ASN A 751 23.35 10.67 -6.61
N LYS A 752 23.46 9.77 -5.63
CA LYS A 752 23.45 10.07 -4.19
C LYS A 752 24.79 10.70 -3.78
N LYS A 753 24.83 12.00 -3.54
CA LYS A 753 26.08 12.75 -3.34
C LYS A 753 26.76 12.41 -2.01
N ASP A 754 25.97 12.26 -0.96
CA ASP A 754 26.38 11.78 0.37
C ASP A 754 27.12 10.42 0.31
N ILE A 755 26.59 9.46 -0.45
CA ILE A 755 27.21 8.14 -0.61
C ILE A 755 28.53 8.22 -1.41
N GLN A 756 28.56 9.07 -2.43
CA GLN A 756 29.77 9.31 -3.23
C GLN A 756 30.87 9.99 -2.41
N ASP A 757 30.53 11.05 -1.68
CA ASP A 757 31.48 11.81 -0.86
C ASP A 757 32.04 10.93 0.28
N GLY A 758 31.21 10.07 0.89
CA GLY A 758 31.65 9.09 1.90
C GLY A 758 32.59 8.01 1.34
N PHE A 759 32.27 7.43 0.18
CA PHE A 759 33.16 6.49 -0.50
C PHE A 759 34.50 7.14 -0.90
N LEU A 760 34.46 8.35 -1.48
CA LEU A 760 35.65 9.10 -1.89
C LEU A 760 36.52 9.49 -0.69
N ALA A 761 35.93 9.84 0.45
CA ALA A 761 36.67 10.13 1.68
C ALA A 761 37.50 8.91 2.14
N ILE A 762 36.96 7.70 2.05
CA ILE A 762 37.68 6.46 2.40
C ILE A 762 38.72 6.11 1.33
N LEU A 763 38.38 6.25 0.05
CA LEU A 763 39.26 5.94 -1.08
C LEU A 763 40.53 6.80 -1.06
N ASN A 764 40.38 8.11 -0.82
CA ASN A 764 41.47 9.08 -0.75
C ASN A 764 42.37 8.94 0.50
N MET A 765 42.02 8.09 1.46
CA MET A 765 42.92 7.73 2.57
C MET A 765 43.85 6.59 2.13
N PRO A 766 45.18 6.74 2.27
CA PRO A 766 46.14 5.65 2.02
C PRO A 766 45.76 4.41 2.84
N ARG A 767 45.88 3.22 2.26
CA ARG A 767 45.49 1.95 2.88
C ARG A 767 46.16 1.74 4.25
N SER A 768 47.43 2.16 4.38
CA SER A 768 48.20 2.14 5.65
C SER A 768 47.63 3.03 6.75
N SER A 769 46.85 4.06 6.40
CA SER A 769 46.19 4.98 7.33
C SER A 769 44.76 4.55 7.70
N ARG A 770 44.19 3.53 7.02
CA ARG A 770 42.83 3.03 7.29
C ARG A 770 42.85 2.14 8.54
N LYS A 771 42.08 2.50 9.57
CA LYS A 771 41.94 1.69 10.81
C LYS A 771 41.38 0.29 10.58
N ASN A 772 40.60 0.10 9.51
CA ASN A 772 40.07 -1.18 9.06
C ASN A 772 40.59 -1.43 7.63
N PRO A 773 41.31 -2.53 7.35
CA PRO A 773 41.76 -2.85 6.00
C PRO A 773 40.60 -3.12 5.02
N TYR A 774 39.40 -3.42 5.52
CA TYR A 774 38.16 -3.62 4.75
C TYR A 774 37.22 -2.40 4.80
N ALA A 775 37.73 -1.19 5.06
CA ALA A 775 36.89 0.00 5.25
C ALA A 775 35.93 0.29 4.09
N ILE A 776 36.32 0.03 2.84
CA ILE A 776 35.47 0.22 1.66
C ILE A 776 34.32 -0.80 1.65
N ASP A 777 34.61 -2.08 1.96
CA ASP A 777 33.58 -3.12 2.03
C ASP A 777 32.62 -2.87 3.19
N ALA A 778 33.14 -2.53 4.37
CA ALA A 778 32.34 -2.21 5.55
C ALA A 778 31.39 -1.02 5.28
N TYR A 779 31.89 0.04 4.63
CA TYR A 779 31.09 1.20 4.26
C TYR A 779 29.93 0.83 3.32
N PHE A 780 30.20 0.09 2.25
CA PHE A 780 29.14 -0.32 1.33
C PHE A 780 28.17 -1.34 1.92
N ASN A 781 28.62 -2.20 2.82
CA ASN A 781 27.75 -3.14 3.51
C ASN A 781 26.81 -2.42 4.48
N ASP A 782 27.31 -1.44 5.24
CA ASP A 782 26.49 -0.62 6.14
C ASP A 782 25.41 0.14 5.34
N VAL A 783 25.83 0.92 4.34
CA VAL A 783 24.95 1.76 3.49
C VAL A 783 23.89 0.97 2.72
N PHE A 784 24.22 -0.22 2.21
CA PHE A 784 23.32 -0.98 1.32
C PHE A 784 22.75 -2.27 1.91
N SER A 785 22.95 -2.56 3.20
CA SER A 785 22.43 -3.77 3.87
C SER A 785 20.91 -3.93 3.74
N GLY A 786 20.15 -2.84 3.88
CA GLY A 786 18.69 -2.87 3.70
C GLY A 786 18.28 -3.26 2.28
N PHE A 787 18.90 -2.64 1.27
CA PHE A 787 18.64 -2.94 -0.15
C PHE A 787 19.05 -4.36 -0.52
N ALA A 788 20.19 -4.86 -0.02
CA ALA A 788 20.67 -6.19 -0.34
C ALA A 788 19.73 -7.29 0.21
N ARG A 789 19.23 -7.12 1.44
CA ARG A 789 18.19 -7.98 2.03
C ARG A 789 16.83 -7.86 1.33
N GLU A 790 16.50 -6.69 0.79
CA GLU A 790 15.30 -6.52 -0.04
C GLU A 790 15.40 -7.34 -1.34
N MET A 791 16.59 -7.38 -1.96
CA MET A 791 16.85 -8.23 -3.13
C MET A 791 16.77 -9.72 -2.78
N GLU A 792 17.28 -10.13 -1.62
CA GLU A 792 17.11 -11.50 -1.09
C GLU A 792 15.63 -11.86 -0.88
N GLY A 793 14.85 -10.96 -0.28
CA GLY A 793 13.40 -11.12 -0.12
C GLY A 793 12.61 -11.19 -1.44
N GLN A 794 13.19 -10.70 -2.54
CA GLN A 794 12.66 -10.84 -3.91
C GLN A 794 13.17 -12.08 -4.65
N GLY A 795 13.98 -12.94 -4.02
CA GLY A 795 14.55 -14.15 -4.60
C GLY A 795 15.81 -13.94 -5.45
N TYR A 796 16.48 -12.79 -5.32
CA TYR A 796 17.81 -12.55 -5.90
C TYR A 796 18.92 -12.79 -4.86
N ASP A 797 20.17 -12.86 -5.29
CA ASP A 797 21.30 -13.05 -4.38
C ASP A 797 21.74 -11.74 -3.68
N GLU A 798 21.99 -11.80 -2.37
CA GLU A 798 22.36 -10.64 -1.54
C GLU A 798 23.67 -9.97 -2.05
N LEU A 799 24.65 -10.77 -2.49
CA LEU A 799 25.94 -10.28 -2.98
C LEU A 799 25.79 -9.56 -4.33
N GLU A 800 24.87 -10.01 -5.19
CA GLU A 800 24.51 -9.27 -6.41
C GLU A 800 23.92 -7.89 -6.06
N GLY A 801 23.10 -7.80 -5.01
CA GLY A 801 22.55 -6.55 -4.46
C GLY A 801 23.63 -5.53 -4.06
N TYR A 802 24.55 -5.92 -3.16
CA TYR A 802 25.68 -5.04 -2.79
C TYR A 802 26.52 -4.64 -4.00
N MET A 803 26.83 -5.59 -4.89
CA MET A 803 27.72 -5.38 -6.03
C MET A 803 27.13 -4.43 -7.09
N ALA A 804 25.82 -4.52 -7.33
CA ALA A 804 25.07 -3.62 -8.20
C ALA A 804 25.02 -2.17 -7.64
N ALA A 805 24.69 -2.01 -6.35
CA ALA A 805 24.68 -0.70 -5.70
C ALA A 805 26.07 -0.04 -5.74
N ARG A 806 27.12 -0.81 -5.37
CA ARG A 806 28.53 -0.41 -5.48
C ARG A 806 28.92 0.03 -6.89
N PHE A 807 28.37 -0.60 -7.94
CA PHE A 807 28.64 -0.23 -9.33
C PHE A 807 28.12 1.18 -9.64
N TRP A 808 26.88 1.49 -9.29
CA TRP A 808 26.27 2.79 -9.59
C TRP A 808 26.95 3.96 -8.90
N VAL A 809 27.36 3.82 -7.63
CA VAL A 809 28.12 4.86 -6.93
C VAL A 809 29.37 5.27 -7.72
N ARG A 810 30.12 4.30 -8.25
CA ARG A 810 31.29 4.56 -9.12
C ARG A 810 30.93 5.19 -10.46
N ARG A 811 29.78 4.85 -11.04
CA ARG A 811 29.29 5.42 -12.32
C ARG A 811 28.76 6.85 -12.19
N SER A 812 28.29 7.24 -11.01
CA SER A 812 27.93 8.63 -10.75
C SER A 812 29.17 9.50 -10.57
N ILE A 813 30.23 8.98 -9.94
CA ILE A 813 31.50 9.71 -9.78
C ILE A 813 32.22 9.94 -11.11
N ASP A 814 32.21 8.96 -12.03
CA ASP A 814 32.81 9.13 -13.36
C ASP A 814 31.87 9.78 -14.41
N GLY A 815 30.63 10.11 -14.01
CA GLY A 815 29.66 10.79 -14.86
C GLY A 815 29.11 9.95 -16.01
N THR A 816 29.05 8.62 -15.84
CA THR A 816 28.53 7.67 -16.86
C THR A 816 27.30 6.86 -16.43
N ALA A 817 26.75 7.13 -15.23
CA ALA A 817 25.59 6.41 -14.70
C ALA A 817 24.40 6.39 -15.68
N ASP A 818 24.10 7.53 -16.31
CA ASP A 818 22.94 7.65 -17.18
C ASP A 818 23.16 6.95 -18.54
N GLU A 819 24.36 7.03 -19.12
CA GLU A 819 24.72 6.26 -20.31
C GLU A 819 24.65 4.75 -20.06
N PHE A 820 25.18 4.26 -18.93
CA PHE A 820 25.06 2.85 -18.56
C PHE A 820 23.62 2.43 -18.30
N TYR A 821 22.81 3.28 -17.65
CA TYR A 821 21.39 2.97 -17.42
C TYR A 821 20.59 2.92 -18.72
N ARG A 822 20.89 3.78 -19.71
CA ARG A 822 20.32 3.69 -21.06
C ARG A 822 20.67 2.36 -21.74
N MET A 823 21.92 1.92 -21.68
CA MET A 823 22.34 0.61 -22.23
C MET A 823 21.70 -0.56 -21.50
N LEU A 824 21.58 -0.49 -20.17
CA LEU A 824 20.91 -1.51 -19.36
C LEU A 824 19.43 -1.60 -19.72
N ARG A 825 18.72 -0.47 -19.80
CA ARG A 825 17.32 -0.44 -20.20
C ARG A 825 17.14 -0.92 -21.65
N LEU A 826 18.09 -0.65 -22.55
CA LEU A 826 18.10 -1.22 -23.90
C LEU A 826 18.22 -2.76 -23.86
N ALA A 827 19.17 -3.30 -23.10
CA ALA A 827 19.36 -4.75 -22.97
C ALA A 827 18.12 -5.44 -22.37
N ILE A 828 17.56 -4.90 -21.28
CA ILE A 828 16.34 -5.46 -20.67
C ILE A 828 15.14 -5.29 -21.60
N ARG A 829 14.96 -4.16 -22.30
CA ARG A 829 13.90 -4.01 -23.33
C ARG A 829 14.02 -5.04 -24.44
N THR A 830 15.23 -5.47 -24.77
CA THR A 830 15.52 -6.42 -25.86
C THR A 830 15.24 -7.86 -25.44
N PHE A 831 15.70 -8.27 -24.25
CA PHE A 831 15.70 -9.67 -23.82
C PHE A 831 14.71 -9.99 -22.69
N ASP A 832 14.26 -8.99 -21.94
CA ASP A 832 13.28 -9.12 -20.84
C ASP A 832 12.30 -7.94 -20.81
N PRO A 833 11.63 -7.62 -21.95
CA PRO A 833 10.69 -6.50 -22.01
C PRO A 833 9.57 -6.65 -20.97
N THR A 834 9.19 -7.89 -20.62
CA THR A 834 8.26 -8.21 -19.55
C THR A 834 8.64 -7.57 -18.22
N PHE A 835 9.92 -7.63 -17.80
CA PHE A 835 10.35 -6.98 -16.56
C PHE A 835 10.23 -5.46 -16.62
N LEU A 836 10.58 -4.82 -17.76
CA LEU A 836 10.35 -3.38 -17.90
C LEU A 836 8.87 -3.03 -17.93
N LEU A 837 8.02 -3.78 -18.64
CA LEU A 837 6.58 -3.53 -18.68
C LEU A 837 5.96 -3.64 -17.29
N LEU A 838 6.36 -4.62 -16.48
CA LEU A 838 5.93 -4.76 -15.09
C LEU A 838 6.42 -3.61 -14.19
N LYS A 839 7.63 -3.08 -14.40
CA LYS A 839 8.18 -1.94 -13.63
C LYS A 839 7.68 -0.57 -14.12
N ASP A 840 7.36 -0.44 -15.40
CA ASP A 840 6.80 0.76 -16.05
C ASP A 840 5.25 0.77 -15.99
N GLY A 841 4.60 -0.23 -15.34
CA GLY A 841 3.14 -0.27 -15.11
C GLY A 841 2.26 -0.71 -16.29
N VAL A 842 2.84 -1.32 -17.33
CA VAL A 842 2.16 -1.66 -18.59
C VAL A 842 1.71 -3.13 -18.63
N ARG A 843 0.44 -3.36 -18.98
CA ARG A 843 -0.13 -4.71 -19.14
C ARG A 843 0.47 -5.44 -20.36
N ILE A 844 0.76 -6.74 -20.20
CA ILE A 844 1.29 -7.62 -21.26
C ILE A 844 0.12 -8.35 -21.95
N PRO A 845 0.06 -8.41 -23.30
CA PRO A 845 -0.99 -9.12 -24.04
C PRO A 845 -0.89 -10.66 -23.92
N SER A 846 -1.99 -11.36 -24.24
CA SER A 846 -2.13 -12.80 -24.03
C SER A 846 -1.17 -13.65 -24.88
N PRO A 847 -0.89 -14.91 -24.48
CA PRO A 847 0.01 -15.81 -25.22
C PRO A 847 -0.37 -16.06 -26.69
N GLU A 848 -1.64 -15.90 -27.05
CA GLU A 848 -2.15 -16.09 -28.41
C GLU A 848 -1.52 -15.07 -29.39
N SER A 849 -1.25 -13.85 -28.94
CA SER A 849 -0.59 -12.82 -29.77
C SER A 849 0.87 -13.15 -30.15
N ARG A 850 1.51 -14.15 -29.54
CA ARG A 850 2.87 -14.59 -29.91
C ARG A 850 2.91 -15.49 -31.14
N SER A 851 1.80 -16.11 -31.57
CA SER A 851 1.82 -17.02 -32.72
C SER A 851 1.90 -16.31 -34.07
N GLU A 852 1.36 -15.10 -34.20
CA GLU A 852 1.33 -14.37 -35.49
C GLU A 852 2.71 -13.84 -35.94
N VAL A 853 3.72 -13.83 -35.06
CA VAL A 853 5.06 -13.29 -35.36
C VAL A 853 6.06 -14.37 -35.80
N LEU A 854 5.66 -15.66 -35.82
CA LEU A 854 6.51 -16.79 -36.20
C LEU A 854 5.80 -17.76 -37.16
N ASN A 855 5.40 -17.25 -38.33
CA ASN A 855 5.05 -18.10 -39.48
C ASN A 855 6.27 -18.92 -39.91
N ILE A 856 6.24 -20.22 -39.61
CA ILE A 856 7.07 -21.25 -40.24
C ILE A 856 6.10 -22.32 -40.74
N GLU A 857 6.15 -22.63 -42.03
CA GLU A 857 5.25 -23.62 -42.65
C GLU A 857 5.46 -25.02 -42.04
N PRO A 858 4.38 -25.80 -41.84
CA PRO A 858 4.50 -27.16 -41.34
C PRO A 858 5.03 -28.11 -42.43
N ILE A 859 6.15 -28.78 -42.15
CA ILE A 859 6.68 -29.84 -43.01
C ILE A 859 5.72 -31.05 -43.02
N GLN A 860 5.62 -31.69 -44.18
CA GLN A 860 4.55 -32.61 -44.58
C GLN A 860 4.31 -33.84 -43.69
N LYS A 861 3.03 -34.23 -43.57
CA LYS A 861 2.58 -35.52 -43.01
C LYS A 861 2.84 -36.70 -43.97
N MET A 862 3.11 -37.88 -43.41
CA MET A 862 2.79 -39.19 -43.99
C MET A 862 2.32 -40.17 -42.88
N PRO A 863 1.59 -41.27 -43.19
CA PRO A 863 0.24 -41.39 -42.62
C PRO A 863 -0.09 -42.59 -41.69
N GLU A 864 -1.11 -42.34 -40.86
CA GLU A 864 -2.22 -43.19 -40.36
C GLU A 864 -2.13 -44.73 -40.23
N LYS A 865 -2.51 -45.20 -39.03
CA LYS A 865 -3.56 -46.20 -38.70
C LYS A 865 -3.65 -46.32 -37.16
N GLY A 866 -4.79 -46.45 -36.49
CA GLY A 866 -6.21 -46.41 -36.87
C GLY A 866 -7.06 -46.18 -35.61
N GLN A 867 -8.37 -45.89 -35.77
CA GLN A 867 -9.22 -45.32 -34.72
C GLN A 867 -9.57 -46.26 -33.55
N GLY A 868 -9.81 -45.66 -32.37
CA GLY A 868 -10.51 -46.22 -31.23
C GLY A 868 -10.91 -45.11 -30.27
N GLU A 869 -12.17 -44.68 -30.30
CA GLU A 869 -12.69 -43.61 -29.43
C GLU A 869 -12.89 -44.12 -27.99
N GLY A 870 -12.57 -43.30 -26.99
CA GLY A 870 -12.75 -43.61 -25.57
C GLY A 870 -12.64 -42.33 -24.73
N GLY A 871 -13.77 -41.85 -24.21
CA GLY A 871 -13.92 -40.50 -23.65
C GLY A 871 -13.15 -40.20 -22.36
N ALA A 872 -12.94 -38.91 -22.11
CA ALA A 872 -12.47 -38.39 -20.83
C ALA A 872 -13.58 -38.41 -19.77
N PRO A 873 -13.27 -38.76 -18.50
CA PRO A 873 -14.17 -38.58 -17.35
C PRO A 873 -13.83 -37.29 -16.58
N ASP A 874 -14.73 -36.68 -15.83
CA ASP A 874 -16.18 -36.53 -16.04
C ASP A 874 -16.55 -35.18 -15.40
N VAL A 875 -17.18 -34.28 -16.16
CA VAL A 875 -17.69 -33.02 -15.61
C VAL A 875 -19.06 -33.35 -15.04
N GLN A 876 -19.22 -33.30 -13.71
CA GLN A 876 -20.50 -33.60 -13.07
C GLN A 876 -21.60 -32.70 -13.63
N LYS A 877 -22.46 -33.29 -14.46
CA LYS A 877 -23.61 -32.61 -15.05
C LYS A 877 -24.72 -32.48 -14.03
N THR A 878 -24.89 -31.28 -13.50
CA THR A 878 -26.24 -30.77 -13.23
C THR A 878 -26.90 -30.36 -14.56
N ALA A 879 -28.22 -30.08 -14.53
CA ALA A 879 -29.07 -29.95 -15.73
C ALA A 879 -28.57 -28.87 -16.72
N PRO A 880 -28.90 -28.95 -18.03
CA PRO A 880 -28.37 -28.03 -19.03
C PRO A 880 -28.85 -26.60 -18.77
N SER A 881 -28.02 -25.79 -18.13
CA SER A 881 -28.22 -24.35 -18.10
C SER A 881 -27.98 -23.79 -19.50
N THR A 882 -28.76 -22.79 -19.88
CA THR A 882 -28.55 -22.04 -21.14
C THR A 882 -27.42 -21.03 -21.02
N HIS A 883 -26.60 -21.11 -19.96
CA HIS A 883 -25.54 -20.17 -19.66
C HIS A 883 -24.24 -20.56 -20.37
N VAL A 884 -23.55 -19.57 -20.93
CA VAL A 884 -22.21 -19.73 -21.50
C VAL A 884 -21.25 -18.96 -20.60
N ALA A 885 -20.52 -19.69 -19.77
CA ALA A 885 -19.58 -19.10 -18.81
C ALA A 885 -18.57 -18.18 -19.52
N ARG A 886 -18.51 -16.91 -19.11
CA ARG A 886 -17.58 -15.92 -19.64
C ARG A 886 -16.23 -15.95 -18.93
N TYR A 887 -16.25 -16.18 -17.63
CA TYR A 887 -15.06 -16.14 -16.78
C TYR A 887 -14.90 -17.44 -15.98
N ALA A 888 -13.69 -17.68 -15.48
CA ALA A 888 -13.43 -18.69 -14.47
C ALA A 888 -13.21 -18.02 -13.11
N TRP A 889 -14.13 -18.26 -12.19
CA TRP A 889 -14.19 -17.60 -10.89
C TRP A 889 -13.35 -18.35 -9.84
N CYS A 890 -12.16 -17.85 -9.55
CA CYS A 890 -11.32 -18.32 -8.45
C CYS A 890 -11.90 -17.82 -7.12
N LEU A 891 -12.63 -18.69 -6.41
CA LEU A 891 -13.25 -18.41 -5.12
C LEU A 891 -12.26 -18.74 -3.99
N ASP A 892 -11.78 -17.72 -3.30
CA ASP A 892 -10.91 -17.81 -2.13
C ASP A 892 -11.66 -17.46 -0.85
N ASN A 893 -11.24 -18.08 0.25
CA ASN A 893 -11.75 -17.84 1.59
C ASN A 893 -10.63 -17.31 2.48
N THR A 894 -10.97 -16.57 3.53
CA THR A 894 -9.97 -16.08 4.48
C THR A 894 -9.20 -17.21 5.20
N PRO A 895 -7.87 -17.08 5.38
CA PRO A 895 -7.08 -17.97 6.23
C PRO A 895 -7.41 -17.74 7.71
N ASP A 896 -7.01 -18.66 8.60
CA ASP A 896 -7.28 -18.53 10.03
C ASP A 896 -6.52 -17.34 10.66
N ARG A 897 -7.26 -16.28 10.99
CA ARG A 897 -6.74 -15.00 11.52
C ARG A 897 -7.40 -14.58 12.84
N GLY A 898 -8.50 -15.20 13.27
CA GLY A 898 -9.12 -14.88 14.56
C GLY A 898 -10.57 -15.33 14.75
N THR A 899 -11.09 -14.96 15.92
CA THR A 899 -12.40 -15.40 16.45
C THR A 899 -13.18 -14.25 17.06
N SER A 900 -14.50 -14.28 16.97
CA SER A 900 -15.35 -13.36 17.73
C SER A 900 -15.13 -13.54 19.24
N PRO A 901 -15.52 -12.55 20.05
CA PRO A 901 -15.85 -12.78 21.45
C PRO A 901 -16.96 -13.83 21.56
N LEU A 902 -17.07 -14.43 22.75
CA LEU A 902 -18.18 -15.32 23.06
C LEU A 902 -19.46 -14.50 23.19
N PHE A 903 -20.54 -14.99 22.58
CA PHE A 903 -21.85 -14.36 22.67
C PHE A 903 -22.47 -14.54 24.06
N ASP A 904 -23.51 -13.74 24.36
CA ASP A 904 -24.23 -13.73 25.64
C ASP A 904 -24.91 -15.08 25.97
N ASP A 905 -25.05 -15.98 25.01
CA ASP A 905 -25.52 -17.36 25.20
C ASP A 905 -24.43 -18.30 25.79
N GLY A 906 -23.20 -17.82 25.93
CA GLY A 906 -22.04 -18.55 26.45
C GLY A 906 -21.57 -19.71 25.56
N LYS A 907 -22.00 -19.77 24.30
CA LYS A 907 -21.78 -20.94 23.41
C LYS A 907 -21.47 -20.56 21.96
N THR A 908 -22.12 -19.53 21.43
CA THR A 908 -21.87 -19.08 20.07
C THR A 908 -20.55 -18.29 20.05
N GLN A 909 -19.65 -18.71 19.17
CA GLN A 909 -18.41 -18.01 18.82
C GLN A 909 -18.19 -18.21 17.32
N LEU A 910 -17.82 -17.16 16.61
CA LEU A 910 -17.54 -17.21 15.18
C LEU A 910 -16.04 -17.30 14.95
N TYR A 911 -15.65 -18.09 13.94
CA TYR A 911 -14.28 -18.24 13.50
C TYR A 911 -14.19 -17.67 12.09
N GLU A 912 -13.22 -16.77 11.84
CA GLU A 912 -13.12 -16.08 10.56
C GLU A 912 -13.00 -17.06 9.38
N TYR A 913 -12.13 -18.07 9.47
CA TYR A 913 -11.96 -19.10 8.43
C TYR A 913 -13.26 -19.89 8.16
N SER A 914 -14.06 -20.16 9.20
CA SER A 914 -15.29 -20.94 9.09
C SER A 914 -16.39 -20.14 8.39
N LEU A 915 -16.51 -18.84 8.71
CA LEU A 915 -17.42 -17.93 8.01
C LEU A 915 -17.05 -17.80 6.52
N GLY A 916 -15.77 -17.60 6.21
CA GLY A 916 -15.30 -17.46 4.83
C GLY A 916 -15.53 -18.72 4.01
N ARG A 917 -15.29 -19.89 4.60
CA ARG A 917 -15.53 -21.20 4.01
C ARG A 917 -17.02 -21.45 3.72
N ASP A 918 -17.90 -21.24 4.69
CA ASP A 918 -19.35 -21.43 4.53
C ASP A 918 -19.91 -20.56 3.40
N ILE A 919 -19.49 -19.29 3.32
CA ILE A 919 -19.91 -18.39 2.24
C ILE A 919 -19.30 -18.82 0.89
N ALA A 920 -18.00 -19.12 0.81
CA ALA A 920 -17.37 -19.56 -0.44
C ALA A 920 -18.01 -20.87 -0.98
N GLN A 921 -18.38 -21.80 -0.10
CA GLN A 921 -19.10 -23.03 -0.47
C GLN A 921 -20.54 -22.76 -0.94
N ARG A 922 -21.26 -21.82 -0.30
CA ARG A 922 -22.60 -21.39 -0.77
C ARG A 922 -22.53 -20.75 -2.15
N ILE A 923 -21.54 -19.90 -2.39
CA ILE A 923 -21.30 -19.28 -3.70
C ILE A 923 -20.99 -20.36 -4.73
N ALA A 924 -20.00 -21.22 -4.48
CA ALA A 924 -19.62 -22.33 -5.37
C ALA A 924 -20.84 -23.18 -5.77
N LYS A 925 -21.66 -23.60 -4.81
CA LYS A 925 -22.90 -24.35 -5.07
C LYS A 925 -23.88 -23.56 -5.94
N GLY A 926 -24.09 -22.28 -5.65
CA GLY A 926 -25.00 -21.43 -6.43
C GLY A 926 -24.51 -21.17 -7.86
N LEU A 927 -23.19 -21.12 -8.09
CA LEU A 927 -22.60 -21.03 -9.42
C LEU A 927 -22.73 -22.35 -10.19
N ASP A 928 -22.51 -23.49 -9.52
CA ASP A 928 -22.68 -24.84 -10.08
C ASP A 928 -24.11 -25.08 -10.58
N GLU A 929 -25.11 -24.77 -9.74
CA GLU A 929 -26.55 -24.83 -10.08
C GLU A 929 -26.94 -24.00 -11.32
N ARG A 930 -26.09 -23.07 -11.76
CA ARG A 930 -26.32 -22.14 -12.87
C ARG A 930 -25.36 -22.37 -14.05
N GLY A 931 -24.41 -23.29 -13.93
CA GLY A 931 -23.40 -23.57 -14.95
C GLY A 931 -22.35 -22.46 -15.13
N VAL A 932 -22.06 -21.70 -14.08
CA VAL A 932 -20.95 -20.72 -14.08
C VAL A 932 -19.66 -21.42 -13.66
N ALA A 933 -18.59 -21.24 -14.44
CA ALA A 933 -17.32 -21.92 -14.18
C ALA A 933 -16.57 -21.29 -12.99
N TYR A 934 -16.20 -22.10 -11.99
CA TYR A 934 -15.48 -21.66 -10.80
C TYR A 934 -14.35 -22.62 -10.42
N PHE A 935 -13.46 -22.15 -9.55
CA PHE A 935 -12.37 -22.90 -8.93
C PHE A 935 -12.29 -22.50 -7.46
N LEU A 936 -12.51 -23.44 -6.53
CA LEU A 936 -12.27 -23.19 -5.11
C LEU A 936 -10.77 -23.25 -4.84
N VAL A 937 -10.20 -22.12 -4.43
CA VAL A 937 -8.74 -21.95 -4.23
C VAL A 937 -8.25 -22.74 -3.01
N ALA A 938 -9.08 -22.82 -1.98
CA ALA A 938 -8.78 -23.42 -0.69
C ALA A 938 -9.95 -24.26 -0.17
N PRO A 939 -10.18 -25.46 -0.73
CA PRO A 939 -11.14 -26.42 -0.18
C PRO A 939 -10.69 -27.00 1.18
N GLU A 940 -9.40 -27.20 1.43
CA GLU A 940 -8.83 -27.66 2.70
C GLU A 940 -8.69 -26.56 3.78
N GLU A 941 -8.62 -26.92 5.07
CA GLU A 941 -8.75 -25.99 6.21
C GLU A 941 -7.55 -25.06 6.41
N THR A 942 -6.34 -25.53 6.17
CA THR A 942 -5.09 -24.80 6.48
C THR A 942 -4.25 -24.54 5.24
N LEU A 943 -4.37 -23.33 4.68
CA LEU A 943 -3.57 -22.85 3.56
C LEU A 943 -3.04 -21.45 3.85
N SER A 944 -1.72 -21.25 3.65
CA SER A 944 -1.09 -19.94 3.79
C SER A 944 -1.59 -18.97 2.71
N SER A 945 -1.41 -17.68 2.95
CA SER A 945 -1.87 -16.63 2.03
C SER A 945 -1.08 -16.67 0.70
N GLU A 946 0.17 -17.11 0.76
CA GLU A 946 1.11 -17.24 -0.36
C GLU A 946 0.75 -18.43 -1.26
N GLU A 947 0.35 -19.56 -0.67
CA GLU A 947 -0.09 -20.73 -1.44
C GLU A 947 -1.46 -20.47 -2.11
N ARG A 948 -2.35 -19.71 -1.47
CA ARG A 948 -3.62 -19.26 -2.09
C ARG A 948 -3.37 -18.40 -3.33
N ALA A 949 -2.49 -17.40 -3.21
CA ALA A 949 -2.04 -16.58 -4.34
C ALA A 949 -1.45 -17.46 -5.47
N ARG A 950 -0.51 -18.37 -5.13
CA ARG A 950 0.10 -19.32 -6.06
C ARG A 950 -0.94 -20.19 -6.78
N ARG A 951 -1.96 -20.69 -6.08
CA ARG A 951 -3.03 -21.50 -6.69
C ARG A 951 -3.90 -20.70 -7.64
N ILE A 952 -4.25 -19.46 -7.30
CA ILE A 952 -4.98 -18.54 -8.19
C ILE A 952 -4.18 -18.28 -9.48
N GLU A 953 -2.86 -18.10 -9.37
CA GLU A 953 -1.95 -17.92 -10.51
C GLU A 953 -1.82 -19.20 -11.34
N ALA A 954 -1.55 -20.34 -10.71
CA ALA A 954 -1.28 -21.63 -11.34
C ALA A 954 -2.51 -22.28 -11.98
N TYR A 955 -3.72 -21.94 -11.54
CA TYR A 955 -4.96 -22.48 -12.13
C TYR A 955 -5.03 -22.16 -13.63
N ASN A 956 -5.01 -23.19 -14.48
CA ASN A 956 -4.99 -23.03 -15.93
C ASN A 956 -6.42 -23.13 -16.49
N SER A 957 -6.92 -22.03 -17.05
CA SER A 957 -8.29 -21.90 -17.56
C SER A 957 -8.31 -21.42 -19.00
N ARG A 958 -9.28 -21.93 -19.78
CA ARG A 958 -9.59 -21.42 -21.13
C ARG A 958 -10.45 -20.15 -21.11
N LEU A 959 -11.08 -19.85 -19.98
CA LEU A 959 -11.82 -18.60 -19.73
C LEU A 959 -10.93 -17.63 -18.94
N PRO A 960 -11.03 -16.31 -19.16
CA PRO A 960 -10.31 -15.32 -18.36
C PRO A 960 -10.65 -15.47 -16.87
N LYS A 961 -9.63 -15.39 -16.01
CA LYS A 961 -9.76 -15.64 -14.56
C LYS A 961 -10.13 -14.36 -13.81
N MET A 962 -11.03 -14.48 -12.84
CA MET A 962 -11.32 -13.46 -11.84
C MET A 962 -11.23 -14.09 -10.45
N ALA A 963 -10.61 -13.39 -9.49
CA ALA A 963 -10.48 -13.86 -8.12
C ALA A 963 -11.41 -13.09 -7.18
N VAL A 964 -12.12 -13.80 -6.31
CA VAL A 964 -12.99 -13.21 -5.29
C VAL A 964 -12.66 -13.86 -3.95
N SER A 965 -12.17 -13.04 -3.02
CA SER A 965 -11.69 -13.44 -1.70
C SER A 965 -12.67 -13.00 -0.62
N VAL A 966 -13.23 -13.97 0.13
CA VAL A 966 -14.23 -13.73 1.19
C VAL A 966 -13.54 -13.63 2.57
N TYR A 967 -13.45 -12.40 3.10
CA TYR A 967 -12.74 -12.05 4.35
C TYR A 967 -13.67 -11.38 5.38
N PHE A 968 -13.17 -11.21 6.62
CA PHE A 968 -13.85 -10.54 7.73
C PHE A 968 -12.94 -9.58 8.50
N GLY A 969 -13.56 -8.73 9.33
CA GLY A 969 -12.88 -7.67 10.06
C GLY A 969 -12.57 -8.00 11.52
N ALA A 970 -11.44 -7.49 11.98
CA ALA A 970 -11.14 -7.29 13.40
C ALA A 970 -11.09 -5.78 13.69
N GLY A 971 -12.07 -5.28 14.41
CA GLY A 971 -12.18 -3.88 14.82
C GLY A 971 -11.42 -3.63 16.12
N PHE A 972 -11.20 -2.36 16.44
CA PHE A 972 -10.47 -1.99 17.66
C PHE A 972 -11.33 -2.25 18.90
N LEU A 973 -10.76 -2.95 19.88
CA LEU A 973 -11.44 -3.28 21.12
C LEU A 973 -11.66 -2.03 21.97
N GLN A 974 -12.90 -1.77 22.37
CA GLN A 974 -13.18 -0.73 23.37
C GLN A 974 -12.55 -1.12 24.71
N LYS A 975 -12.06 -0.11 25.44
CA LYS A 975 -11.30 -0.29 26.68
C LYS A 975 -12.15 -0.92 27.80
N GLY A 976 -12.08 -2.25 27.92
CA GLY A 976 -12.86 -3.03 28.90
C GLY A 976 -14.08 -3.75 28.32
N SER A 977 -14.21 -3.78 26.99
CA SER A 977 -15.12 -4.65 26.24
C SER A 977 -14.31 -5.72 25.51
N ASP A 978 -14.83 -6.95 25.44
CA ASP A 978 -14.28 -7.96 24.53
C ASP A 978 -14.74 -7.71 23.07
N TRP A 979 -15.83 -6.96 22.87
CA TRP A 979 -16.35 -6.53 21.57
C TRP A 979 -15.66 -5.25 21.08
N ALA A 980 -15.43 -5.19 19.77
CA ALA A 980 -14.95 -4.00 19.06
C ALA A 980 -15.93 -2.83 19.16
N ASP A 981 -15.43 -1.63 18.84
CA ASP A 981 -16.22 -0.40 18.81
C ASP A 981 -17.43 -0.49 17.87
N ASP A 982 -18.54 0.14 18.25
CA ASP A 982 -19.77 0.20 17.43
C ASP A 982 -19.54 0.96 16.10
N SER A 983 -18.48 1.75 15.98
CA SER A 983 -18.07 2.35 14.71
C SER A 983 -17.33 1.38 13.77
N ASP A 984 -16.77 0.28 14.28
CA ASP A 984 -16.10 -0.78 13.52
C ASP A 984 -17.07 -1.90 13.11
N GLN A 985 -18.12 -1.50 12.38
CA GLN A 985 -19.09 -2.40 11.74
C GLN A 985 -19.31 -2.03 10.27
N GLY A 986 -19.76 -3.00 9.47
CA GLY A 986 -20.10 -2.82 8.06
C GLY A 986 -19.16 -3.52 7.07
N VAL A 987 -19.49 -3.40 5.79
CA VAL A 987 -18.81 -4.04 4.67
C VAL A 987 -17.88 -3.07 3.93
N GLU A 988 -16.65 -3.50 3.67
CA GLU A 988 -15.66 -2.79 2.84
C GLU A 988 -15.08 -3.74 1.79
N ALA A 989 -14.61 -3.19 0.68
CA ALA A 989 -13.99 -3.96 -0.39
C ALA A 989 -12.61 -3.39 -0.75
N TRP A 990 -11.63 -4.28 -0.86
CA TRP A 990 -10.23 -4.00 -1.11
C TRP A 990 -9.84 -4.48 -2.51
N TYR A 991 -9.08 -3.66 -3.24
CA TYR A 991 -8.65 -3.95 -4.60
C TYR A 991 -7.19 -3.55 -4.82
N ALA A 992 -6.53 -4.14 -5.82
CA ALA A 992 -5.22 -3.67 -6.27
C ALA A 992 -5.33 -2.22 -6.75
N GLY A 993 -4.72 -1.26 -6.05
CA GLY A 993 -4.91 0.18 -6.28
C GLY A 993 -4.57 0.68 -7.69
N SER A 994 -3.81 -0.09 -8.47
CA SER A 994 -3.49 0.19 -9.88
C SER A 994 -4.45 -0.43 -10.91
N SER A 995 -5.50 -1.15 -10.47
CA SER A 995 -6.39 -1.94 -11.35
C SER A 995 -7.85 -1.47 -11.27
N ARG A 996 -8.24 -0.61 -12.20
CA ARG A 996 -9.64 -0.16 -12.39
C ARG A 996 -10.64 -1.31 -12.63
N GLN A 997 -10.18 -2.46 -13.13
CA GLN A 997 -11.03 -3.65 -13.25
C GLN A 997 -11.21 -4.38 -11.91
N SER A 998 -10.18 -4.41 -11.06
CA SER A 998 -10.30 -4.91 -9.69
C SER A 998 -11.20 -3.98 -8.85
N GLU A 999 -11.04 -2.67 -9.02
CA GLU A 999 -11.91 -1.63 -8.45
C GLU A 999 -13.38 -1.83 -8.85
N ARG A 1000 -13.67 -1.96 -10.16
CA ARG A 1000 -15.03 -2.22 -10.67
C ARG A 1000 -15.60 -3.54 -10.17
N LEU A 1001 -14.79 -4.61 -10.13
CA LEU A 1001 -15.21 -5.91 -9.57
C LEU A 1001 -15.59 -5.77 -8.09
N SER A 1002 -14.74 -5.12 -7.29
CA SER A 1002 -15.01 -4.82 -5.88
C SER A 1002 -16.26 -3.96 -5.70
N ALA A 1003 -16.46 -2.93 -6.53
CA ALA A 1003 -17.62 -2.04 -6.48
C ALA A 1003 -18.95 -2.79 -6.72
N ILE A 1004 -19.01 -3.63 -7.76
CA ILE A 1004 -20.21 -4.41 -8.11
C ILE A 1004 -20.57 -5.41 -7.00
N ILE A 1005 -19.57 -6.08 -6.42
CA ILE A 1005 -19.79 -7.04 -5.34
C ILE A 1005 -20.22 -6.30 -4.05
N LEU A 1006 -19.55 -5.20 -3.71
CA LEU A 1006 -19.87 -4.37 -2.54
C LEU A 1006 -21.30 -3.82 -2.63
N GLU A 1007 -21.71 -3.30 -3.79
CA GLU A 1007 -23.09 -2.86 -4.07
C GLU A 1007 -24.09 -3.97 -3.71
N LYS A 1008 -23.93 -5.17 -4.28
CA LYS A 1008 -24.91 -6.24 -4.12
C LYS A 1008 -24.98 -6.73 -2.67
N ILE A 1009 -23.85 -6.72 -1.96
CA ILE A 1009 -23.84 -7.04 -0.53
C ILE A 1009 -24.63 -5.98 0.24
N ILE A 1010 -24.36 -4.68 0.05
CA ILE A 1010 -25.10 -3.60 0.71
C ILE A 1010 -26.61 -3.73 0.43
N GLN A 1011 -27.01 -3.87 -0.84
CA GLN A 1011 -28.41 -4.02 -1.26
C GLN A 1011 -29.12 -5.25 -0.64
N LYS A 1012 -28.43 -6.40 -0.52
CA LYS A 1012 -29.03 -7.63 0.03
C LYS A 1012 -29.06 -7.71 1.56
N THR A 1013 -28.07 -7.10 2.21
CA THR A 1013 -27.80 -7.30 3.64
C THR A 1013 -28.15 -6.11 4.51
N GLY A 1014 -28.10 -4.89 3.97
CA GLY A 1014 -28.22 -3.66 4.75
C GLY A 1014 -27.01 -3.37 5.64
N LEU A 1015 -25.87 -4.03 5.43
CA LEU A 1015 -24.62 -3.70 6.12
C LEU A 1015 -24.17 -2.28 5.75
N ARG A 1016 -23.66 -1.55 6.76
CA ARG A 1016 -23.12 -0.20 6.59
C ARG A 1016 -22.01 -0.19 5.54
N ASN A 1017 -22.07 0.76 4.60
CA ASN A 1017 -20.98 1.01 3.66
C ASN A 1017 -19.73 1.50 4.42
N ARG A 1018 -18.60 0.82 4.24
CA ARG A 1018 -17.26 1.25 4.67
C ARG A 1018 -16.33 1.54 3.50
N TYR A 1019 -16.88 1.72 2.30
CA TYR A 1019 -16.21 2.17 1.07
C TYR A 1019 -15.25 1.16 0.42
N LEU A 1020 -14.72 1.58 -0.73
CA LEU A 1020 -13.71 0.89 -1.52
C LEU A 1020 -12.31 1.38 -1.09
N HIS A 1021 -11.37 0.45 -0.90
CA HIS A 1021 -10.01 0.76 -0.44
C HIS A 1021 -8.95 0.21 -1.40
N PRO A 1022 -8.00 1.03 -1.87
CA PRO A 1022 -6.85 0.55 -2.61
C PRO A 1022 -5.85 -0.13 -1.66
N SER A 1023 -5.27 -1.25 -2.08
CA SER A 1023 -4.44 -2.12 -1.25
C SER A 1023 -3.01 -1.61 -0.98
N ASP A 1024 -2.68 -0.39 -1.41
CA ASP A 1024 -1.42 0.31 -1.13
C ASP A 1024 -1.47 1.17 0.15
N TYR A 1025 -2.64 1.23 0.81
CA TYR A 1025 -2.81 1.88 2.11
C TYR A 1025 -1.94 1.21 3.20
N LYS A 1026 -1.08 2.01 3.85
CA LYS A 1026 -0.09 1.52 4.83
C LYS A 1026 -0.75 0.84 6.03
N GLY A 1027 -0.53 -0.47 6.20
CA GLY A 1027 -0.83 -1.16 7.45
C GLY A 1027 -1.11 -2.66 7.35
N TYR A 1028 -1.47 -3.17 6.16
CA TYR A 1028 -1.93 -4.56 6.02
C TYR A 1028 -1.24 -5.30 4.87
N THR A 1029 -0.45 -6.33 5.20
CA THR A 1029 0.07 -7.30 4.24
C THR A 1029 -1.03 -8.26 3.79
N TYR A 1030 -1.60 -7.99 2.62
CA TYR A 1030 -2.48 -8.93 1.90
C TYR A 1030 -1.72 -9.59 0.76
N THR A 1031 -1.72 -10.92 0.75
CA THR A 1031 -1.10 -11.73 -0.30
C THR A 1031 -2.07 -11.86 -1.47
N GLN A 1032 -2.24 -10.76 -2.22
CA GLN A 1032 -2.95 -10.80 -3.50
C GLN A 1032 -2.15 -11.66 -4.51
N PRO A 1033 -2.81 -12.26 -5.51
CA PRO A 1033 -2.13 -12.96 -6.60
C PRO A 1033 -1.13 -12.05 -7.30
N GLN A 1034 0.10 -12.50 -7.49
CA GLN A 1034 1.13 -11.74 -8.20
C GLN A 1034 0.81 -11.70 -9.70
N GLY A 1035 0.40 -10.54 -10.21
CA GLY A 1035 0.20 -10.29 -11.63
C GLY A 1035 -1.09 -9.55 -11.98
N ASN A 1036 -1.54 -9.70 -13.23
CA ASN A 1036 -2.69 -9.00 -13.81
C ASN A 1036 -4.07 -9.61 -13.44
N THR A 1037 -4.15 -10.47 -12.43
CA THR A 1037 -5.41 -11.13 -12.05
C THR A 1037 -6.39 -10.11 -11.49
N ILE A 1038 -7.53 -9.95 -12.17
CA ILE A 1038 -8.64 -9.12 -11.68
C ILE A 1038 -9.13 -9.76 -10.38
N SER A 1039 -9.06 -9.01 -9.27
CA SER A 1039 -9.23 -9.56 -7.93
C SER A 1039 -9.96 -8.58 -7.01
N ALA A 1040 -10.91 -9.11 -6.24
CA ALA A 1040 -11.64 -8.37 -5.21
C ALA A 1040 -11.55 -9.11 -3.87
N LEU A 1041 -11.08 -8.44 -2.82
CA LEU A 1041 -11.13 -8.94 -1.45
C LEU A 1041 -12.20 -8.18 -0.69
N ILE A 1042 -13.24 -8.87 -0.24
CA ILE A 1042 -14.36 -8.23 0.45
C ILE A 1042 -14.30 -8.59 1.92
N ARG A 1043 -14.41 -7.59 2.80
CA ARG A 1043 -14.57 -7.77 4.25
C ARG A 1043 -16.05 -7.72 4.58
N ASN A 1044 -16.66 -8.88 4.82
CA ASN A 1044 -18.11 -9.07 4.90
C ASN A 1044 -18.68 -8.76 6.30
N GLY A 1045 -18.24 -7.66 6.91
CA GLY A 1045 -18.49 -7.35 8.32
C GLY A 1045 -17.34 -7.74 9.25
N TYR A 1046 -17.44 -7.29 10.49
CA TYR A 1046 -16.45 -7.44 11.54
C TYR A 1046 -16.85 -8.55 12.51
N TYR A 1047 -16.09 -9.65 12.56
CA TYR A 1047 -16.44 -10.81 13.38
C TYR A 1047 -16.36 -10.51 14.88
N ASN A 1048 -15.60 -9.50 15.30
CA ASN A 1048 -15.51 -9.05 16.69
C ASN A 1048 -16.35 -7.79 16.99
N ASN A 1049 -17.15 -7.29 16.05
CA ASN A 1049 -18.21 -6.32 16.33
C ASN A 1049 -19.53 -7.04 16.62
N ARG A 1050 -20.28 -6.54 17.61
CA ARG A 1050 -21.44 -7.25 18.15
C ARG A 1050 -22.63 -7.30 17.18
N ALA A 1051 -22.85 -6.25 16.41
CA ALA A 1051 -23.96 -6.16 15.47
C ALA A 1051 -23.72 -6.99 14.20
N ASP A 1052 -22.52 -6.87 13.62
CA ASP A 1052 -22.11 -7.69 12.48
C ASP A 1052 -22.05 -9.18 12.86
N ALA A 1053 -21.43 -9.53 13.98
CA ALA A 1053 -21.36 -10.93 14.42
C ALA A 1053 -22.76 -11.52 14.68
N ALA A 1054 -23.70 -10.78 15.27
CA ALA A 1054 -25.07 -11.26 15.49
C ALA A 1054 -25.84 -11.54 14.19
N GLN A 1055 -25.50 -10.86 13.10
CA GLN A 1055 -26.00 -11.18 11.77
C GLN A 1055 -25.25 -12.38 11.17
N LEU A 1056 -23.91 -12.35 11.18
CA LEU A 1056 -23.04 -13.40 10.65
C LEU A 1056 -23.22 -14.77 11.32
N ALA A 1057 -23.66 -14.83 12.57
CA ALA A 1057 -24.02 -16.07 13.25
C ALA A 1057 -25.20 -16.79 12.57
N GLN A 1058 -26.09 -16.06 11.90
CA GLN A 1058 -27.33 -16.60 11.32
C GLN A 1058 -27.06 -17.23 9.93
N PRO A 1059 -27.35 -18.53 9.72
CA PRO A 1059 -27.15 -19.17 8.41
C PRO A 1059 -27.94 -18.50 7.28
N ALA A 1060 -29.12 -17.94 7.57
CA ALA A 1060 -29.92 -17.20 6.61
C ALA A 1060 -29.25 -15.89 6.14
N PHE A 1061 -28.49 -15.22 7.01
CA PHE A 1061 -27.73 -14.03 6.66
C PHE A 1061 -26.48 -14.38 5.84
N ARG A 1062 -25.78 -15.47 6.19
CA ARG A 1062 -24.67 -16.00 5.38
C ARG A 1062 -25.13 -16.47 4.00
N GLN A 1063 -26.37 -16.97 3.87
CA GLN A 1063 -26.99 -17.21 2.57
C GLN A 1063 -27.26 -15.90 1.81
N LYS A 1064 -27.84 -14.87 2.44
CA LYS A 1064 -28.02 -13.55 1.80
C LYS A 1064 -26.70 -12.96 1.28
N LEU A 1065 -25.60 -13.11 2.03
CA LEU A 1065 -24.27 -12.74 1.58
C LEU A 1065 -23.89 -13.53 0.32
N ALA A 1066 -23.94 -14.86 0.35
CA ALA A 1066 -23.63 -15.69 -0.82
C ALA A 1066 -24.50 -15.35 -2.04
N ASP A 1067 -25.80 -15.12 -1.85
CA ASP A 1067 -26.74 -14.73 -2.91
C ASP A 1067 -26.37 -13.37 -3.53
N ALA A 1068 -25.76 -12.45 -2.76
CA ALA A 1068 -25.27 -11.18 -3.26
C ALA A 1068 -24.06 -11.34 -4.18
N TYR A 1069 -23.10 -12.19 -3.80
CA TYR A 1069 -21.98 -12.57 -4.67
C TYR A 1069 -22.46 -13.26 -5.94
N ILE A 1070 -23.42 -14.18 -5.83
CA ILE A 1070 -24.01 -14.88 -6.98
C ILE A 1070 -24.67 -13.87 -7.93
N GLU A 1071 -25.44 -12.91 -7.43
CA GLU A 1071 -26.04 -11.87 -8.29
C GLU A 1071 -25.02 -10.91 -8.91
N ALA A 1072 -23.97 -10.52 -8.18
CA ALA A 1072 -22.86 -9.74 -8.73
C ALA A 1072 -22.14 -10.50 -9.86
N ILE A 1073 -21.81 -11.78 -9.61
CA ILE A 1073 -21.18 -12.67 -10.60
C ILE A 1073 -22.08 -12.86 -11.82
N LEU A 1074 -23.39 -13.08 -11.63
CA LEU A 1074 -24.33 -13.25 -12.74
C LEU A 1074 -24.52 -11.96 -13.56
N ALA A 1075 -24.49 -10.78 -12.93
CA ALA A 1075 -24.51 -9.50 -13.65
C ALA A 1075 -23.26 -9.33 -14.54
N ILE A 1076 -22.08 -9.70 -14.01
CA ILE A 1076 -20.80 -9.69 -14.74
C ILE A 1076 -20.77 -10.76 -15.85
N GLU A 1077 -21.29 -11.96 -15.59
CA GLU A 1077 -21.45 -13.04 -16.57
C GLU A 1077 -22.46 -12.70 -17.66
N ALA A 1078 -23.47 -11.86 -17.38
CA ALA A 1078 -24.42 -11.40 -18.39
C ALA A 1078 -23.82 -10.30 -19.28
N ALA A 1079 -23.32 -9.21 -18.69
CA ALA A 1079 -22.92 -7.99 -19.39
C ALA A 1079 -21.42 -7.90 -19.76
N GLY A 1080 -20.57 -8.69 -19.09
CA GLY A 1080 -19.12 -8.45 -19.00
C GLY A 1080 -18.78 -7.40 -17.95
N LEU A 1081 -17.61 -7.52 -17.31
CA LEU A 1081 -17.21 -6.67 -16.17
C LEU A 1081 -17.27 -5.17 -16.46
N ASP A 1082 -16.83 -4.75 -17.65
CA ASP A 1082 -16.76 -3.34 -18.01
C ASP A 1082 -18.16 -2.71 -18.26
N ASN A 1083 -19.20 -3.52 -18.53
CA ASN A 1083 -20.57 -3.07 -18.78
C ASN A 1083 -21.56 -3.39 -17.64
N ALA A 1084 -21.17 -4.23 -16.68
CA ALA A 1084 -21.95 -4.45 -15.47
C ALA A 1084 -22.04 -3.13 -14.67
N PRO A 1085 -23.23 -2.69 -14.21
CA PRO A 1085 -23.39 -1.43 -13.48
C PRO A 1085 -22.54 -1.42 -12.21
N ALA A 1086 -21.82 -0.32 -11.94
CA ALA A 1086 -20.97 -0.20 -10.75
C ALA A 1086 -21.13 1.20 -10.12
N PRO A 1087 -22.25 1.50 -9.45
CA PRO A 1087 -22.63 2.87 -9.14
C PRO A 1087 -21.76 3.53 -8.05
N LEU A 1088 -20.89 2.79 -7.36
CA LEU A 1088 -19.88 3.34 -6.44
C LEU A 1088 -18.66 3.97 -7.16
N ILE A 1089 -18.55 3.81 -8.48
CA ILE A 1089 -17.44 4.36 -9.30
C ILE A 1089 -17.91 5.09 -10.56
N ASP A 1090 -19.18 4.91 -10.94
CA ASP A 1090 -19.83 5.63 -12.01
C ASP A 1090 -20.50 6.86 -11.37
N GLU A 1091 -19.89 8.05 -11.47
CA GLU A 1091 -20.32 9.33 -10.82
C GLU A 1091 -21.81 9.64 -11.08
N GLN A 1092 -22.67 9.17 -10.18
CA GLN A 1092 -24.12 9.28 -10.28
C GLN A 1092 -24.69 9.59 -8.90
N ASP A 1093 -25.55 10.59 -8.84
CA ASP A 1093 -26.41 10.90 -7.68
C ASP A 1093 -27.71 10.10 -7.86
N SER A 1094 -27.89 9.03 -7.08
CA SER A 1094 -29.02 8.09 -7.26
C SER A 1094 -30.16 8.27 -6.25
N ASP A 1095 -29.96 9.03 -5.18
CA ASP A 1095 -31.01 9.41 -4.22
C ASP A 1095 -31.47 10.87 -4.35
N GLY A 1096 -30.70 11.72 -5.03
CA GLY A 1096 -31.02 13.10 -5.36
C GLY A 1096 -30.55 14.12 -4.33
N ASP A 1097 -29.61 13.76 -3.45
CA ASP A 1097 -29.14 14.61 -2.36
C ASP A 1097 -27.99 15.58 -2.74
N ARG A 1098 -27.43 15.38 -3.95
CA ARG A 1098 -26.31 16.12 -4.59
C ARG A 1098 -24.90 15.75 -4.13
N LEU A 1099 -24.75 14.72 -3.31
CA LEU A 1099 -23.51 13.95 -3.25
C LEU A 1099 -23.52 12.90 -4.37
N GLY A 1100 -22.35 12.32 -4.66
CA GLY A 1100 -22.26 11.18 -5.56
C GLY A 1100 -22.29 9.88 -4.77
N ASN A 1101 -22.88 8.83 -5.34
CA ASN A 1101 -22.93 7.48 -4.76
C ASN A 1101 -21.57 6.93 -4.24
N ALA A 1102 -20.43 7.47 -4.66
CA ALA A 1102 -19.11 7.09 -4.15
C ALA A 1102 -18.87 7.61 -2.72
N ASP A 1103 -19.42 8.78 -2.39
CA ASP A 1103 -19.23 9.49 -1.12
C ASP A 1103 -20.33 9.12 -0.08
N ASP A 1104 -21.45 8.56 -0.54
CA ASP A 1104 -22.61 8.27 0.31
C ASP A 1104 -22.49 7.04 1.21
N PHE A 1105 -23.09 7.15 2.39
CA PHE A 1105 -23.26 6.03 3.32
C PHE A 1105 -24.40 5.07 2.90
N CYS A 1106 -25.38 5.53 2.09
CA CYS A 1106 -26.53 4.76 1.63
C CYS A 1106 -26.76 4.81 0.09
N PRO A 1107 -25.72 4.55 -0.73
CA PRO A 1107 -25.58 4.99 -2.15
C PRO A 1107 -26.54 4.38 -3.19
N PHE A 1108 -27.62 3.73 -2.76
CA PHE A 1108 -28.60 3.08 -3.63
C PHE A 1108 -30.06 3.21 -3.16
N THR A 1109 -30.33 3.96 -2.07
CA THR A 1109 -31.65 3.93 -1.43
C THR A 1109 -32.15 5.33 -1.08
N ALA A 1110 -33.03 5.88 -1.92
CA ALA A 1110 -33.54 7.24 -1.73
C ALA A 1110 -34.28 7.45 -0.40
N GLY A 1111 -33.77 8.36 0.42
CA GLY A 1111 -34.30 8.78 1.71
C GLY A 1111 -34.53 10.29 1.82
N ASP A 1112 -34.70 10.80 3.06
CA ASP A 1112 -34.83 12.25 3.29
C ASP A 1112 -33.43 12.89 3.26
N PRO A 1113 -33.16 13.90 2.40
CA PRO A 1113 -31.87 14.60 2.35
C PRO A 1113 -31.41 15.17 3.70
N LYS A 1114 -32.32 15.39 4.66
CA LYS A 1114 -31.97 15.83 6.02
C LYS A 1114 -31.29 14.77 6.88
N ASN A 1115 -31.30 13.51 6.44
CA ASN A 1115 -30.65 12.37 7.10
C ASN A 1115 -29.45 11.82 6.29
N GLY A 1116 -28.96 12.56 5.28
CA GLY A 1116 -27.85 12.16 4.41
C GLY A 1116 -28.19 10.95 3.54
N GLY A 1117 -29.18 11.10 2.65
CA GLY A 1117 -29.65 10.07 1.72
C GLY A 1117 -30.35 8.84 2.33
N CYS A 1118 -30.03 8.44 3.56
CA CYS A 1118 -30.44 7.16 4.14
C CYS A 1118 -31.93 7.06 4.54
N PRO A 1119 -32.62 5.94 4.22
CA PRO A 1119 -33.90 5.59 4.84
C PRO A 1119 -33.71 5.22 6.31
N THR A 1120 -34.53 5.77 7.21
CA THR A 1120 -34.58 5.33 8.60
C THR A 1120 -35.18 3.92 8.67
N MET A 1121 -34.39 2.91 9.05
CA MET A 1121 -34.94 1.57 9.28
C MET A 1121 -35.92 1.56 10.45
N ASP A 1122 -37.15 1.08 10.18
CA ASP A 1122 -38.09 0.66 11.22
C ASP A 1122 -37.50 -0.55 11.98
N VAL A 1123 -36.79 -0.26 13.06
CA VAL A 1123 -36.29 -1.29 13.99
C VAL A 1123 -37.51 -1.97 14.64
N LEU A 1124 -37.68 -3.26 14.36
CA LEU A 1124 -38.68 -4.11 15.03
C LEU A 1124 -38.59 -3.91 16.57
N PRO A 1125 -39.71 -3.76 17.27
CA PRO A 1125 -39.74 -3.01 18.52
C PRO A 1125 -39.03 -3.75 19.66
N LEU A 1126 -37.82 -3.30 19.98
CA LEU A 1126 -37.21 -3.56 21.28
C LEU A 1126 -38.06 -2.85 22.35
N VAL A 1127 -38.59 -3.64 23.27
CA VAL A 1127 -39.49 -3.18 24.35
C VAL A 1127 -38.84 -2.05 25.14
N PRO A 1128 -39.46 -0.85 25.23
CA PRO A 1128 -38.81 0.28 25.86
C PRO A 1128 -38.91 0.20 27.39
N ARG A 1129 -37.78 0.34 28.10
CA ARG A 1129 -37.79 0.97 29.44
C ARG A 1129 -36.44 1.53 29.93
N LYS A 1130 -36.36 2.86 29.82
CA LYS A 1130 -35.94 3.80 30.87
C LYS A 1130 -34.55 3.63 31.50
N SER A 1131 -33.63 4.41 30.94
CA SER A 1131 -32.67 5.29 31.63
C SER A 1131 -32.54 5.24 33.16
N LYS A 1132 -31.28 5.14 33.61
CA LYS A 1132 -30.53 6.00 34.57
C LYS A 1132 -29.33 5.20 35.10
N ASN A 1133 -28.11 5.72 35.18
CA ASN A 1133 -27.56 7.05 34.86
C ASN A 1133 -26.38 6.91 33.89
#